data_AF-A0A2R6IKG3-F1
#
_entry.id   AF-A0A2R6IKG3-F1
#
_cell.length_a   1.000
_cell.length_b   1.000
_cell.length_c   1.000
_cell.angle_alpha   90.00
_cell.angle_beta   90.00
_cell.angle_gamma   90.00
#
_symmetry.space_group_name_H-M   'P 1'
#
loop_
_entity.id
_entity.type
_entity.pdbx_description
1 polymer ?
#
loop_
_entity_poly.entity_id
_entity_poly.type
_entity_poly.pdbx_seq_one_letter_code
_entity_poly.pdbx_strand_id
1 'polypeptide(L)'
;MRDISRRNLMKTSVAATLGASVVGVASAENRDQETAAPTVRGDLKRFSSTAFGAEATGPYVFDDGSFLYSLQHPSRANPAPYDRAGIGYASGFQFEMAGSNDDFSEQPAPRTEDEQRQVLVGEGEYELLAREEDPINYQDGEPTELLGVARTPDGTNIVLRDGSDEGDFETNGNFASTQYGNAASNPDCNEFVPTSGDKTEGYLFTGWENSPGMITRIPISQPEEGEWEADLENAINLANTEPMRDLGGTRINCYGDLSPWGTMVSSEENYAHARVSLTATVGDIVEQGTGRGLRGAHEFWNRPNPTEIQGAVSEYYGDDSWYVQGYWALDGVELLAYHLGAEQRDQSPGNATNIPTPLGEGYPNPYRYGYHVDVREPTADPPQPIKYWVMGRTSWEGPDFQADRRTVYGCSDGDSKGIYKFVADNRIGSYDDPMDLSGTLYAPKVTNSEAATKNPPSEVDLEIEWLELGSASNREVESWIAEYDDVTQVDYLETHVEGWSEGDAVTASVLEEADREVAENGNQDLVTDEEIVEWARQHESRGPDRIDADLRRVPFLETRAAAKEIGASIEFNKAEGVDSVEGAGPGDYVYFGISEFNDDLSNDMGDIRMERVDGGVVYRAELEQDYNITTLEPVIVGPEFSQPAEVADDALRNVDNVYVMDDGRVLCLEDGFAESNRSYPNDCVYVFEPEDL
;
A
#
# COMPACT_ATOMS: atom_id res chain seq x y z
N MET A 1 -32.50 -23.57 -29.27
CA MET A 1 -33.04 -22.34 -29.89
C MET A 1 -32.41 -21.22 -29.10
N ARG A 2 -31.33 -20.63 -29.68
CA ARG A 2 -30.59 -19.38 -29.38
C ARG A 2 -30.79 -18.77 -27.97
N ASP A 3 -29.75 -18.61 -27.16
CA ASP A 3 -28.73 -17.57 -27.39
C ASP A 3 -27.27 -18.02 -27.24
N ILE A 4 -26.46 -17.45 -28.13
CA ILE A 4 -25.00 -17.48 -28.15
C ILE A 4 -24.63 -16.05 -27.76
N SER A 5 -24.10 -15.81 -26.55
CA SER A 5 -23.55 -14.49 -26.23
C SER A 5 -22.33 -14.25 -27.11
N ARG A 6 -22.30 -13.07 -27.72
CA ARG A 6 -21.19 -12.59 -28.54
C ARG A 6 -20.15 -12.02 -27.59
N ARG A 7 -19.01 -12.69 -27.45
CA ARG A 7 -17.79 -12.11 -26.86
C ARG A 7 -17.14 -11.18 -27.88
N ASN A 8 -16.88 -9.93 -27.50
CA ASN A 8 -16.06 -8.96 -28.23
C ASN A 8 -15.38 -8.05 -27.18
N LEU A 9 -14.39 -8.57 -26.45
CA LEU A 9 -13.29 -7.72 -26.00
C LEU A 9 -12.36 -7.58 -27.21
N MET A 10 -12.02 -6.35 -27.61
CA MET A 10 -11.22 -6.12 -28.83
C MET A 10 -9.80 -6.65 -28.61
N LYS A 11 -9.49 -7.84 -29.14
CA LYS A 11 -8.10 -8.29 -29.32
C LYS A 11 -7.44 -7.39 -30.37
N THR A 12 -6.49 -6.55 -29.96
CA THR A 12 -5.85 -5.56 -30.83
C THR A 12 -4.82 -6.24 -31.73
N SER A 13 -5.21 -6.62 -32.94
CA SER A 13 -4.25 -7.10 -33.95
C SER A 13 -3.48 -5.93 -34.55
N VAL A 14 -2.23 -5.72 -34.14
CA VAL A 14 -1.34 -4.68 -34.71
C VAL A 14 -1.04 -5.00 -36.18
N ALA A 15 -1.63 -4.23 -37.10
CA ALA A 15 -1.29 -4.25 -38.52
C ALA A 15 -0.71 -2.89 -38.95
N ALA A 16 0.62 -2.79 -38.93
CA ALA A 16 1.35 -1.65 -39.47
C ALA A 16 1.04 -1.44 -40.96
N THR A 17 0.68 -0.22 -41.38
CA THR A 17 0.79 0.21 -42.78
C THR A 17 1.21 1.68 -42.90
N LEU A 18 2.41 1.88 -43.46
CA LEU A 18 2.97 3.14 -43.93
C LEU A 18 2.15 3.78 -45.07
N GLY A 19 1.96 5.11 -45.06
CA GLY A 19 1.96 5.91 -46.29
C GLY A 19 0.98 7.08 -46.46
N ALA A 20 1.56 8.30 -46.44
CA ALA A 20 1.27 9.48 -47.28
C ALA A 20 0.03 10.38 -47.04
N SER A 21 0.29 11.49 -46.33
CA SER A 21 -0.06 12.91 -46.60
C SER A 21 -1.33 13.28 -47.39
N VAL A 22 -2.27 13.98 -46.75
CA VAL A 22 -2.99 15.16 -47.32
C VAL A 22 -3.42 16.12 -46.21
N VAL A 23 -3.13 17.42 -46.38
CA VAL A 23 -3.56 18.55 -45.53
C VAL A 23 -5.05 18.84 -45.74
N GLY A 24 -5.82 19.01 -44.66
CA GLY A 24 -7.19 19.53 -44.71
C GLY A 24 -7.74 19.88 -43.32
N VAL A 25 -7.94 21.17 -43.06
CA VAL A 25 -8.59 21.71 -41.85
C VAL A 25 -10.11 21.55 -42.00
N ALA A 26 -10.78 20.88 -41.05
CA ALA A 26 -12.22 21.01 -40.84
C ALA A 26 -12.63 20.61 -39.40
N SER A 27 -13.17 21.61 -38.70
CA SER A 27 -14.21 21.62 -37.67
C SER A 27 -14.70 20.30 -37.05
N ALA A 28 -14.73 20.34 -35.72
CA ALA A 28 -15.44 19.45 -34.79
C ALA A 28 -16.82 18.99 -35.29
N GLU A 29 -16.98 17.68 -35.37
CA GLU A 29 -18.26 16.98 -35.29
C GLU A 29 -18.07 15.76 -34.38
N ASN A 30 -19.03 15.57 -33.48
CA ASN A 30 -19.21 14.42 -32.58
C ASN A 30 -18.68 13.12 -33.19
N ARG A 31 -17.61 12.58 -32.60
CA ARG A 31 -17.47 11.13 -32.53
C ARG A 31 -18.29 10.71 -31.33
N ASP A 32 -19.33 9.91 -31.55
CA ASP A 32 -19.74 8.93 -30.55
C ASP A 32 -18.50 8.06 -30.33
N GLN A 33 -17.66 8.41 -29.34
CA GLN A 33 -16.44 7.67 -29.00
C GLN A 33 -16.91 6.37 -28.33
N GLU A 34 -16.87 5.25 -29.05
CA GLU A 34 -16.54 3.98 -28.38
C GLU A 34 -15.23 4.24 -27.64
N THR A 35 -15.26 4.15 -26.31
CA THR A 35 -14.08 4.28 -25.47
C THR A 35 -13.07 3.21 -25.88
N ALA A 36 -11.78 3.56 -25.94
CA ALA A 36 -10.70 2.62 -26.26
C ALA A 36 -10.38 1.65 -25.10
N ALA A 37 -11.17 1.69 -24.03
CA ALA A 37 -11.12 0.87 -22.84
C ALA A 37 -12.45 0.08 -22.68
N PRO A 38 -12.46 -1.12 -22.07
CA PRO A 38 -11.28 -1.86 -21.57
C PRO A 38 -10.52 -2.55 -22.71
N THR A 39 -9.22 -2.80 -22.51
CA THR A 39 -8.37 -3.58 -23.43
C THR A 39 -7.48 -4.56 -22.68
N VAL A 40 -7.19 -5.71 -23.29
CA VAL A 40 -6.26 -6.72 -22.78
C VAL A 40 -5.35 -7.15 -23.93
N ARG A 41 -4.02 -7.00 -23.77
CA ARG A 41 -2.99 -7.53 -24.66
C ARG A 41 -2.57 -8.93 -24.18
N GLY A 42 -3.47 -9.90 -24.36
CA GLY A 42 -3.29 -11.27 -23.86
C GLY A 42 -4.62 -12.01 -23.71
N ASP A 43 -4.67 -12.94 -22.76
CA ASP A 43 -5.90 -13.58 -22.29
C ASP A 43 -6.10 -13.29 -20.80
N LEU A 44 -7.28 -12.80 -20.43
CA LEU A 44 -7.64 -12.53 -19.03
C LEU A 44 -8.82 -13.42 -18.66
N LYS A 45 -8.70 -14.19 -17.59
CA LYS A 45 -9.72 -15.16 -17.18
C LYS A 45 -9.98 -15.09 -15.68
N ARG A 46 -11.26 -14.93 -15.30
CA ARG A 46 -11.67 -14.88 -13.89
C ARG A 46 -11.48 -16.26 -13.24
N PHE A 47 -10.66 -16.32 -12.20
CA PHE A 47 -10.45 -17.50 -11.39
C PHE A 47 -11.41 -17.57 -10.21
N SER A 48 -11.64 -16.47 -9.50
CA SER A 48 -12.55 -16.44 -8.35
C SER A 48 -13.29 -15.12 -8.19
N SER A 49 -14.36 -15.14 -7.38
CA SER A 49 -14.99 -13.96 -6.81
C SER A 49 -15.02 -14.07 -5.29
N THR A 50 -14.74 -12.98 -4.58
CA THR A 50 -14.76 -12.90 -3.11
C THR A 50 -16.17 -12.99 -2.55
N ALA A 51 -16.30 -13.09 -1.22
CA ALA A 51 -17.58 -12.87 -0.56
C ALA A 51 -17.92 -11.37 -0.49
N PHE A 52 -19.20 -11.04 -0.32
CA PHE A 52 -19.66 -9.66 -0.35
C PHE A 52 -18.92 -8.77 0.65
N GLY A 53 -18.41 -7.64 0.14
CA GLY A 53 -17.68 -6.64 0.91
C GLY A 53 -16.25 -7.05 1.27
N ALA A 54 -15.75 -8.18 0.75
CA ALA A 54 -14.35 -8.53 0.89
C ALA A 54 -13.55 -8.23 -0.37
N GLU A 55 -12.31 -7.88 -0.16
CA GLU A 55 -11.27 -7.78 -1.17
C GLU A 55 -10.47 -9.09 -1.21
N ALA A 56 -9.74 -9.31 -2.31
CA ALA A 56 -8.81 -10.42 -2.46
C ALA A 56 -7.40 -9.85 -2.40
N THR A 57 -6.60 -10.28 -1.42
CA THR A 57 -5.27 -9.70 -1.19
C THR A 57 -4.21 -10.76 -0.93
N GLY A 58 -2.93 -10.39 -0.98
CA GLY A 58 -1.79 -11.25 -0.68
C GLY A 58 -1.78 -12.59 -1.45
N PRO A 59 -1.81 -12.58 -2.79
CA PRO A 59 -1.70 -13.82 -3.57
C PRO A 59 -0.35 -14.49 -3.35
N TYR A 60 -0.35 -15.82 -3.25
CA TYR A 60 0.86 -16.63 -3.22
C TYR A 60 0.63 -17.95 -3.95
N VAL A 61 1.57 -18.36 -4.79
CA VAL A 61 1.55 -19.65 -5.48
C VAL A 61 2.70 -20.50 -4.97
N PHE A 62 2.38 -21.66 -4.40
CA PHE A 62 3.39 -22.61 -3.93
C PHE A 62 4.07 -23.33 -5.10
N ASP A 63 5.27 -23.87 -4.89
CA ASP A 63 6.03 -24.65 -5.88
C ASP A 63 5.23 -25.81 -6.51
N ASP A 64 4.23 -26.34 -5.81
CA ASP A 64 3.37 -27.42 -6.29
C ASP A 64 2.16 -26.93 -7.12
N GLY A 65 2.00 -25.61 -7.28
CA GLY A 65 0.90 -24.97 -7.98
C GLY A 65 -0.30 -24.61 -7.11
N SER A 66 -0.29 -24.95 -5.82
CA SER A 66 -1.36 -24.55 -4.90
C SER A 66 -1.46 -23.02 -4.85
N PHE A 67 -2.66 -22.47 -4.88
CA PHE A 67 -2.89 -21.02 -4.91
C PHE A 67 -3.60 -20.53 -3.66
N LEU A 68 -2.97 -19.59 -2.96
CA LEU A 68 -3.41 -18.95 -1.72
C LEU A 68 -3.68 -17.47 -1.94
N TYR A 69 -4.72 -16.94 -1.28
CA TYR A 69 -4.96 -15.50 -1.13
C TYR A 69 -5.79 -15.23 0.13
N SER A 70 -5.78 -14.00 0.61
CA SER A 70 -6.54 -13.53 1.76
C SER A 70 -7.94 -13.07 1.37
N LEU A 71 -8.92 -13.34 2.25
CA LEU A 71 -10.25 -12.74 2.23
C LEU A 71 -10.25 -11.54 3.19
N GLN A 72 -10.03 -10.35 2.66
CA GLN A 72 -9.88 -9.12 3.45
C GLN A 72 -11.24 -8.56 3.85
N HIS A 73 -11.42 -8.19 5.13
CA HIS A 73 -12.58 -7.51 5.74
C HIS A 73 -14.01 -7.81 5.22
N PRO A 74 -14.41 -9.08 5.02
CA PRO A 74 -15.74 -9.41 4.53
C PRO A 74 -16.85 -8.81 5.38
N SER A 75 -17.99 -8.54 4.74
CA SER A 75 -19.19 -8.15 5.45
C SER A 75 -19.57 -9.19 6.52
N ARG A 76 -19.71 -8.73 7.77
CA ARG A 76 -20.22 -9.54 8.91
C ARG A 76 -21.61 -10.14 8.67
N ALA A 77 -22.33 -9.68 7.64
CA ALA A 77 -23.64 -10.19 7.27
C ALA A 77 -23.59 -11.44 6.36
N ASN A 78 -22.40 -11.84 5.90
CA ASN A 78 -22.23 -13.06 5.12
C ASN A 78 -22.56 -14.32 5.96
N PRO A 79 -22.92 -15.44 5.34
CA PRO A 79 -22.98 -16.72 6.04
C PRO A 79 -21.57 -17.19 6.39
N ALA A 80 -21.43 -17.81 7.56
CA ALA A 80 -20.21 -18.51 7.92
C ALA A 80 -19.82 -19.56 6.86
N PRO A 81 -18.52 -19.72 6.55
CA PRO A 81 -17.38 -19.13 7.26
C PRO A 81 -16.94 -17.73 6.76
N TYR A 82 -17.65 -17.13 5.80
CA TYR A 82 -17.24 -15.90 5.11
C TYR A 82 -17.72 -14.59 5.77
N ASP A 83 -18.16 -14.67 7.02
CA ASP A 83 -18.49 -13.52 7.89
C ASP A 83 -17.28 -12.95 8.64
N ARG A 84 -16.10 -13.57 8.43
CA ARG A 84 -14.83 -13.26 9.08
C ARG A 84 -13.70 -13.23 8.07
N ALA A 85 -12.76 -12.30 8.27
CA ALA A 85 -11.56 -12.26 7.47
C ALA A 85 -10.71 -13.51 7.71
N GLY A 86 -9.88 -13.88 6.73
CA GLY A 86 -9.01 -15.02 6.88
C GLY A 86 -8.12 -15.30 5.68
N ILE A 87 -7.16 -16.17 5.90
CA ILE A 87 -6.17 -16.60 4.91
C ILE A 87 -6.64 -17.94 4.35
N GLY A 88 -6.83 -18.04 3.04
CA GLY A 88 -7.37 -19.23 2.42
C GLY A 88 -6.71 -19.60 1.10
N TYR A 89 -7.02 -20.77 0.58
CA TYR A 89 -6.43 -21.28 -0.65
C TYR A 89 -7.44 -22.12 -1.44
N ALA A 90 -7.18 -22.29 -2.72
CA ALA A 90 -7.99 -23.11 -3.62
C ALA A 90 -7.67 -24.59 -3.44
N SER A 91 -8.30 -25.24 -2.46
CA SER A 91 -8.18 -26.67 -2.21
C SER A 91 -8.69 -27.51 -3.39
N GLY A 92 -7.99 -28.60 -3.69
CA GLY A 92 -8.29 -29.46 -4.85
C GLY A 92 -7.95 -28.85 -6.22
N PHE A 93 -7.25 -27.71 -6.26
CA PHE A 93 -6.74 -27.09 -7.47
C PHE A 93 -5.26 -26.75 -7.33
N GLN A 94 -4.51 -26.95 -8.42
CA GLN A 94 -3.12 -26.54 -8.55
C GLN A 94 -2.90 -26.05 -9.99
N PHE A 95 -2.18 -24.95 -10.15
CA PHE A 95 -1.70 -24.49 -11.45
C PHE A 95 -0.67 -25.48 -12.01
N GLU A 96 -0.71 -25.71 -13.32
CA GLU A 96 0.41 -26.37 -14.00
C GLU A 96 1.50 -25.31 -14.28
N MET A 97 2.70 -25.41 -13.68
CA MET A 97 3.82 -24.43 -13.81
C MET A 97 4.49 -24.35 -15.19
N ALA A 98 3.83 -24.87 -16.22
CA ALA A 98 4.15 -24.67 -17.63
C ALA A 98 2.84 -24.73 -18.44
N GLY A 99 1.78 -24.23 -17.81
CA GLY A 99 0.40 -24.36 -18.22
C GLY A 99 -0.07 -23.15 -19.01
N SER A 100 -1.38 -22.96 -18.99
CA SER A 100 -2.04 -21.80 -19.61
C SER A 100 -3.35 -21.55 -18.88
N ASN A 101 -4.08 -20.52 -19.27
CA ASN A 101 -5.44 -20.30 -18.77
C ASN A 101 -6.40 -21.47 -19.06
N ASP A 102 -6.03 -22.49 -19.83
CA ASP A 102 -6.79 -23.74 -19.97
C ASP A 102 -6.74 -24.66 -18.72
N ASP A 103 -5.89 -24.37 -17.73
CA ASP A 103 -5.74 -25.17 -16.49
C ASP A 103 -7.03 -25.20 -15.63
N PHE A 104 -7.89 -24.18 -15.75
CA PHE A 104 -9.09 -24.03 -14.94
C PHE A 104 -10.30 -23.59 -15.77
N SER A 105 -11.52 -23.79 -15.25
CA SER A 105 -12.73 -23.22 -15.85
C SER A 105 -12.93 -21.78 -15.38
N GLU A 106 -13.35 -20.89 -16.29
CA GLU A 106 -13.66 -19.51 -15.93
C GLU A 106 -14.80 -19.46 -14.90
N GLN A 107 -14.58 -18.78 -13.78
CA GLN A 107 -15.59 -18.55 -12.76
C GLN A 107 -16.64 -17.58 -13.31
N PRO A 108 -17.93 -17.97 -13.38
CA PRO A 108 -18.97 -17.07 -13.88
C PRO A 108 -19.31 -15.97 -12.87
N ALA A 109 -19.51 -14.74 -13.36
CA ALA A 109 -19.99 -13.62 -12.56
C ALA A 109 -21.17 -14.03 -11.63
N PRO A 110 -21.11 -13.74 -10.31
CA PRO A 110 -22.18 -14.02 -9.36
C PRO A 110 -23.50 -13.35 -9.76
N ARG A 111 -24.62 -14.07 -9.72
CA ARG A 111 -25.94 -13.59 -10.20
C ARG A 111 -27.00 -13.48 -9.13
N THR A 112 -26.73 -14.04 -7.95
CA THR A 112 -27.67 -14.10 -6.83
C THR A 112 -27.00 -13.62 -5.55
N GLU A 113 -27.77 -13.10 -4.60
CA GLU A 113 -27.23 -12.72 -3.28
C GLU A 113 -26.57 -13.90 -2.56
N ASP A 114 -27.05 -15.13 -2.77
CA ASP A 114 -26.44 -16.32 -2.17
C ASP A 114 -25.04 -16.58 -2.74
N GLU A 115 -24.87 -16.44 -4.06
CA GLU A 115 -23.57 -16.54 -4.74
C GLU A 115 -22.64 -15.39 -4.33
N GLN A 116 -23.16 -14.16 -4.25
CA GLN A 116 -22.39 -12.97 -3.88
C GLN A 116 -21.91 -12.98 -2.42
N ARG A 117 -22.49 -13.79 -1.54
CA ARG A 117 -22.13 -13.85 -0.11
C ARG A 117 -21.15 -14.97 0.23
N GLN A 118 -20.52 -15.57 -0.78
CA GLN A 118 -19.58 -16.67 -0.62
C GLN A 118 -18.37 -16.46 -1.53
N VAL A 119 -17.24 -17.05 -1.17
CA VAL A 119 -16.13 -17.16 -2.12
C VAL A 119 -16.47 -18.25 -3.14
N LEU A 120 -16.35 -17.92 -4.43
CA LEU A 120 -16.57 -18.83 -5.53
C LEU A 120 -15.29 -18.96 -6.35
N VAL A 121 -14.82 -20.18 -6.56
CA VAL A 121 -13.63 -20.48 -7.36
C VAL A 121 -14.02 -21.21 -8.64
N GLY A 122 -13.22 -21.05 -9.69
CA GLY A 122 -13.44 -21.66 -11.00
C GLY A 122 -13.18 -23.17 -11.00
N GLU A 123 -12.25 -23.63 -10.17
CA GLU A 123 -11.94 -25.04 -9.90
C GLU A 123 -11.59 -25.21 -8.41
N GLY A 124 -11.88 -26.38 -7.85
CA GLY A 124 -11.64 -26.67 -6.43
C GLY A 124 -12.69 -26.08 -5.47
N GLU A 125 -12.29 -25.89 -4.21
CA GLU A 125 -13.05 -25.23 -3.15
C GLU A 125 -12.14 -24.24 -2.40
N TYR A 126 -12.67 -23.11 -1.92
CA TYR A 126 -11.87 -22.17 -1.12
C TYR A 126 -11.90 -22.57 0.35
N GLU A 127 -10.74 -22.95 0.88
CA GLU A 127 -10.56 -23.44 2.26
C GLU A 127 -9.73 -22.45 3.08
N LEU A 128 -10.18 -22.16 4.31
CA LEU A 128 -9.51 -21.22 5.21
C LEU A 128 -8.49 -21.95 6.09
N LEU A 129 -7.23 -21.51 6.02
CA LEU A 129 -6.13 -21.97 6.88
C LEU A 129 -6.23 -21.35 8.28
N ALA A 130 -6.56 -20.06 8.33
CA ALA A 130 -6.65 -19.29 9.55
C ALA A 130 -7.64 -18.14 9.37
N ARG A 131 -8.28 -17.70 10.45
CA ARG A 131 -9.19 -16.55 10.44
C ARG A 131 -8.79 -15.52 11.47
N GLU A 132 -9.26 -14.30 11.27
CA GLU A 132 -9.15 -13.20 12.24
C GLU A 132 -9.37 -13.71 13.67
N GLU A 133 -8.63 -13.19 14.65
CA GLU A 133 -8.78 -13.52 16.07
C GLU A 133 -8.79 -15.02 16.45
N ASP A 134 -8.42 -15.94 15.56
CA ASP A 134 -8.31 -17.35 15.96
C ASP A 134 -7.27 -17.45 17.11
N PRO A 135 -7.50 -18.33 18.10
CA PRO A 135 -6.60 -18.46 19.24
C PRO A 135 -5.24 -19.01 18.79
N ILE A 136 -4.16 -18.38 19.24
CA ILE A 136 -2.79 -18.74 18.86
C ILE A 136 -1.81 -18.68 20.04
N ASN A 137 -0.54 -19.05 19.79
CA ASN A 137 0.58 -19.00 20.73
C ASN A 137 0.25 -19.71 22.06
N TYR A 138 0.03 -21.02 21.99
CA TYR A 138 -0.44 -21.79 23.13
C TYR A 138 0.68 -22.02 24.14
N GLN A 139 0.40 -21.77 25.41
CA GLN A 139 1.31 -22.04 26.53
C GLN A 139 0.56 -22.81 27.61
N ASP A 140 1.13 -23.93 28.07
CA ASP A 140 0.49 -24.84 29.03
C ASP A 140 -0.93 -25.30 28.62
N GLY A 141 -1.20 -25.36 27.32
CA GLY A 141 -2.47 -25.81 26.73
C GLY A 141 -3.55 -24.75 26.61
N GLU A 142 -3.25 -23.49 26.90
CA GLU A 142 -4.17 -22.36 26.75
C GLU A 142 -3.60 -21.35 25.74
N PRO A 143 -4.44 -20.75 24.87
CA PRO A 143 -3.97 -19.72 23.94
C PRO A 143 -3.55 -18.48 24.72
N THR A 144 -2.39 -17.93 24.38
CA THR A 144 -1.96 -16.67 24.97
C THR A 144 -2.36 -15.50 24.11
N GLU A 145 -2.55 -15.64 22.79
CA GLU A 145 -2.79 -14.57 21.82
C GLU A 145 -3.98 -14.83 20.90
N LEU A 146 -4.40 -13.78 20.17
CA LEU A 146 -5.39 -13.84 19.10
C LEU A 146 -4.68 -13.45 17.79
N LEU A 147 -4.90 -14.21 16.72
CA LEU A 147 -4.27 -13.96 15.42
C LEU A 147 -4.64 -12.56 14.91
N GLY A 148 -3.65 -11.80 14.46
CA GLY A 148 -3.85 -10.46 13.88
C GLY A 148 -4.03 -9.34 14.92
N VAL A 149 -3.87 -9.61 16.22
CA VAL A 149 -4.17 -8.65 17.30
C VAL A 149 -2.91 -8.17 18.03
N ALA A 150 -2.59 -6.88 17.89
CA ALA A 150 -1.52 -6.23 18.65
C ALA A 150 -1.89 -6.04 20.13
N ARG A 151 -0.88 -5.93 20.99
CA ARG A 151 -1.05 -5.78 22.45
C ARG A 151 -0.22 -4.67 23.04
N THR A 152 -0.66 -4.08 24.13
CA THR A 152 0.21 -3.30 25.02
C THR A 152 1.28 -4.19 25.67
N PRO A 153 2.38 -3.62 26.23
CA PRO A 153 3.42 -4.42 26.88
C PRO A 153 2.94 -5.25 28.08
N ASP A 154 1.83 -4.86 28.71
CA ASP A 154 1.20 -5.61 29.80
C ASP A 154 0.25 -6.74 29.35
N GLY A 155 0.12 -6.95 28.03
CA GLY A 155 -0.65 -8.05 27.43
C GLY A 155 -2.12 -7.72 27.14
N THR A 156 -2.53 -6.45 27.22
CA THR A 156 -3.90 -6.03 26.85
C THR A 156 -4.06 -5.99 25.33
N ASN A 157 -5.07 -6.69 24.80
CA ASN A 157 -5.39 -6.66 23.37
C ASN A 157 -5.82 -5.26 22.92
N ILE A 158 -5.29 -4.79 21.80
CA ILE A 158 -5.72 -3.55 21.12
C ILE A 158 -6.74 -3.95 20.06
N VAL A 159 -8.02 -3.86 20.44
CA VAL A 159 -9.17 -4.19 19.58
C VAL A 159 -10.27 -3.17 19.78
N LEU A 160 -10.93 -2.78 18.69
CA LEU A 160 -12.26 -2.18 18.68
C LEU A 160 -13.27 -3.23 18.21
N ARG A 161 -14.32 -3.49 18.98
CA ARG A 161 -15.15 -4.72 18.83
C ARG A 161 -16.44 -4.58 18.04
N ASP A 162 -16.95 -3.38 17.79
CA ASP A 162 -18.24 -3.23 17.10
C ASP A 162 -18.19 -2.48 15.77
N GLY A 163 -16.98 -2.13 15.29
CA GLY A 163 -16.80 -1.42 14.02
C GLY A 163 -17.61 -0.13 13.92
N SER A 164 -17.97 0.47 15.06
CA SER A 164 -18.67 1.75 15.11
C SER A 164 -17.75 2.81 15.71
N ASP A 165 -17.80 4.01 15.15
CA ASP A 165 -17.10 5.19 15.66
C ASP A 165 -17.58 5.62 17.08
N GLU A 166 -18.61 4.99 17.65
CA GLU A 166 -19.14 5.33 18.98
C GLU A 166 -19.77 4.13 19.74
N GLY A 167 -19.28 3.85 20.95
CA GLY A 167 -20.02 3.02 21.93
C GLY A 167 -19.22 2.52 23.14
N ASP A 168 -19.91 1.87 24.07
CA ASP A 168 -19.56 1.61 25.48
C ASP A 168 -18.39 0.61 25.68
N PHE A 169 -17.62 0.78 26.77
CA PHE A 169 -16.40 0.01 27.10
C PHE A 169 -16.63 -1.49 27.29
N GLU A 170 -17.87 -1.91 27.62
CA GLU A 170 -18.23 -3.34 27.68
C GLU A 170 -18.50 -3.96 26.29
N THR A 171 -18.67 -3.14 25.25
CA THR A 171 -19.04 -3.57 23.88
C THR A 171 -18.06 -3.16 22.79
N ASN A 172 -17.19 -2.16 23.00
CA ASN A 172 -16.50 -1.46 21.91
C ASN A 172 -14.99 -1.63 21.84
N GLY A 173 -14.35 -2.28 22.82
CA GLY A 173 -12.89 -2.47 22.83
C GLY A 173 -12.27 -2.16 24.18
N ASN A 174 -10.94 -2.28 24.28
CA ASN A 174 -10.21 -2.00 25.52
C ASN A 174 -9.78 -0.53 25.67
N PHE A 175 -9.93 0.30 24.62
CA PHE A 175 -9.38 1.65 24.54
C PHE A 175 -10.39 2.64 23.95
N ALA A 176 -10.39 3.88 24.44
CA ALA A 176 -11.17 4.99 23.89
C ALA A 176 -10.30 5.82 22.92
N SER A 177 -10.04 5.27 21.73
CA SER A 177 -9.33 5.93 20.63
C SER A 177 -9.83 5.34 19.31
N THR A 178 -9.37 5.87 18.18
CA THR A 178 -9.70 5.34 16.85
C THR A 178 -8.69 4.28 16.42
N GLN A 179 -9.10 3.37 15.55
CA GLN A 179 -8.25 2.34 14.97
C GLN A 179 -8.41 2.39 13.46
N TYR A 180 -7.30 2.55 12.73
CA TYR A 180 -7.31 2.34 11.29
C TYR A 180 -7.40 0.85 11.03
N GLY A 181 -8.44 0.40 10.32
CA GLY A 181 -8.77 -1.01 10.18
C GLY A 181 -9.13 -1.66 11.53
N ASN A 182 -10.17 -2.50 11.57
CA ASN A 182 -10.38 -3.26 12.79
C ASN A 182 -9.22 -4.25 12.97
N ALA A 183 -8.76 -4.45 14.22
CA ALA A 183 -7.73 -5.43 14.49
C ALA A 183 -8.09 -6.80 13.88
N ALA A 184 -7.13 -7.43 13.20
CA ALA A 184 -7.28 -8.72 12.53
C ALA A 184 -8.32 -8.79 11.40
N SER A 185 -8.98 -7.69 10.99
CA SER A 185 -9.95 -7.77 9.88
C SER A 185 -9.31 -7.69 8.50
N ASN A 186 -8.06 -7.24 8.40
CA ASN A 186 -7.45 -6.90 7.12
C ASN A 186 -6.19 -7.74 6.82
N PRO A 187 -6.27 -9.09 6.70
CA PRO A 187 -5.12 -9.89 6.28
C PRO A 187 -4.74 -9.56 4.84
N ASP A 188 -3.45 -9.32 4.61
CA ASP A 188 -2.94 -8.86 3.32
C ASP A 188 -1.81 -9.77 2.81
N CYS A 189 -0.66 -9.20 2.43
CA CYS A 189 0.57 -9.86 2.01
C CYS A 189 0.75 -11.24 2.65
N ASN A 190 0.94 -12.26 1.83
CA ASN A 190 1.25 -13.61 2.27
C ASN A 190 2.57 -14.08 1.67
N GLU A 191 3.55 -14.43 2.51
CA GLU A 191 4.82 -14.98 2.04
C GLU A 191 5.19 -16.27 2.74
N PHE A 192 5.49 -17.30 1.96
CA PHE A 192 5.89 -18.61 2.48
C PHE A 192 7.41 -18.77 2.49
N VAL A 193 7.95 -18.99 3.69
CA VAL A 193 9.37 -19.32 3.89
C VAL A 193 9.50 -20.82 4.19
N PRO A 194 10.01 -21.63 3.24
CA PRO A 194 10.12 -23.07 3.42
C PRO A 194 11.20 -23.44 4.44
N THR A 195 10.94 -24.50 5.21
CA THR A 195 11.87 -25.09 6.19
C THR A 195 12.26 -26.53 5.86
N SER A 196 11.51 -27.17 4.95
CA SER A 196 11.84 -28.48 4.38
C SER A 196 12.43 -28.36 2.98
N GLY A 197 13.23 -29.35 2.58
CA GLY A 197 13.91 -29.33 1.26
C GLY A 197 12.98 -29.63 0.07
N ASP A 198 11.83 -30.24 0.34
CA ASP A 198 10.72 -30.45 -0.58
C ASP A 198 9.69 -29.31 -0.51
N LYS A 199 9.92 -28.28 0.32
CA LYS A 199 9.09 -27.08 0.48
C LYS A 199 7.62 -27.35 0.87
N THR A 200 7.34 -28.50 1.47
CA THR A 200 6.03 -28.91 1.99
C THR A 200 5.79 -28.50 3.45
N GLU A 201 6.81 -27.96 4.14
CA GLU A 201 6.70 -27.46 5.51
C GLU A 201 7.44 -26.13 5.63
N GLY A 202 6.84 -25.14 6.30
CA GLY A 202 7.45 -23.82 6.47
C GLY A 202 6.63 -22.86 7.30
N TYR A 203 6.93 -21.57 7.15
CA TYR A 203 6.23 -20.49 7.82
C TYR A 203 5.55 -19.59 6.79
N LEU A 204 4.23 -19.45 6.93
CA LEU A 204 3.47 -18.42 6.24
C LEU A 204 3.50 -17.15 7.07
N PHE A 205 4.04 -16.08 6.49
CA PHE A 205 3.95 -14.75 7.06
C PHE A 205 2.78 -14.02 6.45
N THR A 206 2.01 -13.30 7.27
CA THR A 206 0.87 -12.51 6.79
C THR A 206 0.92 -11.10 7.36
N GLY A 207 0.90 -10.08 6.50
CA GLY A 207 0.69 -8.68 6.89
C GLY A 207 -0.76 -8.44 7.27
N TRP A 208 -1.03 -7.49 8.18
CA TRP A 208 -2.39 -7.03 8.44
C TRP A 208 -2.48 -5.51 8.42
N GLU A 209 -3.41 -5.02 7.61
CA GLU A 209 -3.56 -3.63 7.22
C GLU A 209 -4.39 -2.86 8.27
N ASN A 210 -3.91 -2.90 9.52
CA ASN A 210 -4.47 -2.14 10.64
C ASN A 210 -3.41 -1.27 11.32
N SER A 211 -3.82 -0.33 12.17
CA SER A 211 -2.91 0.46 13.02
C SER A 211 -3.29 0.33 14.50
N PRO A 212 -2.44 -0.20 15.40
CA PRO A 212 -1.05 -0.64 15.17
C PRO A 212 -0.94 -1.76 14.15
N GLY A 213 0.09 -1.74 13.31
CA GLY A 213 0.35 -2.75 12.29
C GLY A 213 0.66 -4.12 12.86
N MET A 214 0.54 -5.14 12.01
CA MET A 214 0.76 -6.52 12.39
C MET A 214 1.40 -7.32 11.28
N ILE A 215 2.29 -8.23 11.67
CA ILE A 215 2.76 -9.34 10.84
C ILE A 215 2.59 -10.61 11.68
N THR A 216 1.92 -11.63 11.16
CA THR A 216 1.82 -12.94 11.79
C THR A 216 2.78 -13.92 11.17
N ARG A 217 3.20 -14.94 11.93
CA ARG A 217 3.92 -16.11 11.41
C ARG A 217 3.19 -17.37 11.81
N ILE A 218 2.68 -18.10 10.83
CA ILE A 218 1.90 -19.33 11.00
C ILE A 218 2.73 -20.50 10.44
N PRO A 219 3.12 -21.49 11.24
CA PRO A 219 3.68 -22.72 10.69
C PRO A 219 2.61 -23.43 9.86
N ILE A 220 2.94 -23.78 8.62
CA ILE A 220 2.05 -24.53 7.73
C ILE A 220 2.77 -25.74 7.15
N SER A 221 2.01 -26.79 6.87
CA SER A 221 2.53 -28.01 6.25
C SER A 221 1.51 -28.69 5.35
N GLN A 222 1.99 -29.40 4.34
CA GLN A 222 1.18 -30.22 3.44
C GLN A 222 1.73 -31.66 3.43
N PRO A 223 0.94 -32.66 3.83
CA PRO A 223 1.35 -34.06 3.73
C PRO A 223 1.28 -34.57 2.29
N GLU A 224 2.04 -35.63 1.96
CA GLU A 224 2.22 -36.17 0.59
C GLU A 224 0.92 -36.51 -0.19
N GLU A 225 -0.17 -36.81 0.52
CA GLU A 225 -1.50 -37.05 -0.09
C GLU A 225 -2.58 -36.19 0.60
N GLY A 226 -2.29 -34.93 0.96
CA GLY A 226 -3.27 -34.09 1.62
C GLY A 226 -3.18 -32.59 1.32
N GLU A 227 -4.01 -31.88 2.05
CA GLU A 227 -4.29 -30.46 1.94
C GLU A 227 -3.33 -29.65 2.83
N TRP A 228 -3.16 -28.36 2.56
CA TRP A 228 -2.37 -27.48 3.45
C TRP A 228 -3.07 -27.34 4.81
N GLU A 229 -2.30 -27.45 5.88
CA GLU A 229 -2.75 -27.34 7.27
C GLU A 229 -1.94 -26.26 8.01
N ALA A 230 -2.61 -25.49 8.88
CA ALA A 230 -1.98 -24.48 9.72
C ALA A 230 -1.87 -24.94 11.19
N ASP A 231 -0.70 -24.73 11.79
CA ASP A 231 -0.44 -24.96 13.21
C ASP A 231 -0.65 -23.66 14.02
N LEU A 232 -1.91 -23.39 14.32
CA LEU A 232 -2.30 -22.21 15.12
C LEU A 232 -1.76 -22.27 16.56
N GLU A 233 -1.50 -23.47 17.10
CA GLU A 233 -0.94 -23.59 18.45
C GLU A 233 0.46 -22.94 18.54
N ASN A 234 1.24 -23.01 17.46
CA ASN A 234 2.59 -22.46 17.36
C ASN A 234 2.68 -21.19 16.49
N ALA A 235 1.54 -20.64 16.05
CA ALA A 235 1.50 -19.34 15.39
C ALA A 235 1.76 -18.19 16.37
N ILE A 236 2.40 -17.12 15.89
CA ILE A 236 2.75 -15.93 16.69
C ILE A 236 2.42 -14.63 15.96
N ASN A 237 2.16 -13.56 16.73
CA ASN A 237 2.10 -12.19 16.23
C ASN A 237 3.48 -11.53 16.41
N LEU A 238 4.15 -11.14 15.32
CA LEU A 238 5.47 -10.51 15.41
C LEU A 238 5.40 -9.14 16.08
N ALA A 239 4.31 -8.37 15.89
CA ALA A 239 4.14 -7.08 16.57
C ALA A 239 4.18 -7.21 18.11
N ASN A 240 3.85 -8.38 18.67
CA ASN A 240 3.88 -8.60 20.11
C ASN A 240 5.27 -9.00 20.64
N THR A 241 6.26 -9.21 19.77
CA THR A 241 7.64 -9.54 20.15
C THR A 241 8.46 -8.29 20.47
N GLU A 242 9.49 -8.45 21.31
CA GLU A 242 10.42 -7.36 21.66
C GLU A 242 11.15 -6.80 20.42
N PRO A 243 11.70 -7.60 19.48
CA PRO A 243 12.39 -7.06 18.31
C PRO A 243 11.53 -6.16 17.42
N MET A 244 10.23 -6.46 17.26
CA MET A 244 9.35 -5.60 16.47
C MET A 244 8.98 -4.31 17.21
N ARG A 245 8.76 -4.37 18.53
CA ARG A 245 8.50 -3.17 19.34
C ARG A 245 9.72 -2.25 19.41
N ASP A 246 10.92 -2.80 19.46
CA ASP A 246 12.19 -2.05 19.45
C ASP A 246 12.38 -1.25 18.15
N LEU A 247 11.71 -1.64 17.06
CA LEU A 247 11.63 -0.86 15.80
C LEU A 247 10.54 0.21 15.80
N GLY A 248 9.83 0.40 16.92
CA GLY A 248 8.65 1.28 17.02
C GLY A 248 7.35 0.61 16.55
N GLY A 249 7.34 -0.72 16.37
CA GLY A 249 6.22 -1.44 15.76
C GLY A 249 6.04 -1.10 14.28
N THR A 250 4.87 -1.42 13.75
CA THR A 250 4.50 -1.12 12.36
C THR A 250 3.17 -0.40 12.27
N ARG A 251 2.82 0.08 11.07
CA ARG A 251 1.49 0.62 10.74
C ARG A 251 1.06 0.10 9.38
N ILE A 252 -0.21 -0.30 9.27
CA ILE A 252 -0.91 -0.51 7.99
C ILE A 252 -0.06 -1.43 7.10
N ASN A 253 0.16 -2.67 7.57
CA ASN A 253 0.98 -3.63 6.83
C ASN A 253 0.15 -4.15 5.64
N CYS A 254 0.38 -3.57 4.46
CA CYS A 254 -0.30 -3.93 3.22
C CYS A 254 0.44 -5.07 2.52
N TYR A 255 0.66 -4.96 1.20
CA TYR A 255 1.36 -5.95 0.39
C TYR A 255 2.86 -6.09 0.74
N GLY A 256 3.61 -6.83 -0.07
CA GLY A 256 4.98 -7.21 0.25
C GLY A 256 5.65 -8.03 -0.86
N ASP A 257 6.76 -8.67 -0.52
CA ASP A 257 7.54 -9.50 -1.44
C ASP A 257 8.34 -10.59 -0.68
N LEU A 258 8.53 -11.75 -1.32
CA LEU A 258 9.54 -12.73 -0.95
C LEU A 258 10.87 -12.38 -1.61
N SER A 259 11.72 -11.69 -0.84
CA SER A 259 13.02 -11.28 -1.35
C SER A 259 13.86 -12.43 -1.95
N PRO A 260 14.75 -12.17 -2.93
CA PRO A 260 15.60 -13.20 -3.53
C PRO A 260 16.57 -13.90 -2.57
N TRP A 261 16.67 -13.49 -1.30
CA TRP A 261 17.44 -14.16 -0.26
C TRP A 261 16.57 -14.96 0.73
N GLY A 262 15.27 -15.13 0.44
CA GLY A 262 14.37 -16.05 1.13
C GLY A 262 13.83 -15.49 2.44
N THR A 263 13.52 -14.20 2.49
CA THR A 263 12.88 -13.56 3.65
C THR A 263 11.65 -12.78 3.21
N MET A 264 10.59 -12.87 4.03
CA MET A 264 9.37 -12.06 3.91
C MET A 264 9.72 -10.58 4.12
N VAL A 265 9.26 -9.74 3.20
CA VAL A 265 9.27 -8.28 3.34
C VAL A 265 7.84 -7.76 3.27
N SER A 266 7.37 -7.13 4.35
CA SER A 266 6.07 -6.43 4.38
C SER A 266 6.25 -4.93 4.15
N SER A 267 5.28 -4.24 3.57
CA SER A 267 5.28 -2.78 3.42
C SER A 267 4.37 -2.08 4.43
N GLU A 268 4.81 -0.94 4.95
CA GLU A 268 3.94 -0.02 5.70
C GLU A 268 3.31 1.03 4.78
N GLU A 269 2.00 0.98 4.65
CA GLU A 269 1.21 1.88 3.81
C GLU A 269 0.77 3.13 4.61
N ASN A 270 1.73 3.90 5.08
CA ASN A 270 1.46 5.05 5.95
C ASN A 270 0.89 6.28 5.20
N TYR A 271 -0.41 6.32 4.88
CA TYR A 271 -1.03 7.43 4.13
C TYR A 271 -0.88 8.82 4.76
N ALA A 272 -0.69 8.90 6.08
CA ALA A 272 -0.49 10.16 6.80
C ALA A 272 0.89 10.81 6.52
N HIS A 273 1.73 10.20 5.66
CA HIS A 273 3.05 10.72 5.34
C HIS A 273 3.06 12.04 4.54
N ALA A 274 1.93 12.44 3.95
CA ALA A 274 1.85 13.60 3.08
C ALA A 274 2.08 14.93 3.83
N ARG A 275 3.20 15.61 3.53
CA ARG A 275 3.48 16.99 3.98
C ARG A 275 2.65 18.04 3.25
N VAL A 276 2.52 17.90 1.93
CA VAL A 276 1.74 18.76 1.06
C VAL A 276 0.67 17.97 0.32
N SER A 277 -0.49 18.58 0.10
CA SER A 277 -1.67 17.93 -0.45
C SER A 277 -1.67 17.88 -1.99
N LEU A 278 -2.13 16.76 -2.55
CA LEU A 278 -2.34 16.50 -3.98
C LEU A 278 -1.13 16.86 -4.83
N THR A 279 -1.22 17.75 -5.81
CA THR A 279 -0.08 18.12 -6.69
C THR A 279 0.76 19.30 -6.17
N ALA A 280 0.44 19.86 -4.99
CA ALA A 280 1.20 20.96 -4.41
C ALA A 280 2.65 20.56 -4.11
N THR A 281 3.53 21.56 -4.16
CA THR A 281 4.95 21.52 -3.78
C THR A 281 5.20 22.31 -2.50
N VAL A 282 6.38 22.14 -1.90
CA VAL A 282 6.77 22.98 -0.74
C VAL A 282 7.15 24.38 -1.21
N GLY A 283 7.69 24.51 -2.41
CA GLY A 283 7.90 25.79 -3.09
C GLY A 283 6.63 26.65 -3.15
N ASP A 284 5.46 26.06 -3.43
CA ASP A 284 4.18 26.77 -3.46
C ASP A 284 3.86 27.45 -2.12
N ILE A 285 4.17 26.79 -1.00
CA ILE A 285 3.99 27.33 0.36
C ILE A 285 4.89 28.55 0.57
N VAL A 286 6.17 28.45 0.20
CA VAL A 286 7.14 29.55 0.33
C VAL A 286 6.75 30.73 -0.56
N GLU A 287 6.25 30.49 -1.77
CA GLU A 287 5.75 31.53 -2.68
C GLU A 287 4.48 32.21 -2.15
N GLN A 288 3.55 31.44 -1.59
CA GLN A 288 2.32 31.94 -0.98
C GLN A 288 2.59 32.66 0.36
N GLY A 289 3.68 32.31 1.04
CA GLY A 289 4.04 32.79 2.37
C GLY A 289 3.16 32.22 3.49
N THR A 290 2.45 31.11 3.22
CA THR A 290 1.64 30.36 4.19
C THR A 290 1.28 28.98 3.62
N GLY A 291 1.23 27.96 4.47
CA GLY A 291 0.83 26.60 4.14
C GLY A 291 -0.68 26.38 4.07
N ARG A 292 -1.49 27.39 4.40
CA ARG A 292 -2.96 27.27 4.41
C ARG A 292 -3.48 26.86 3.04
N GLY A 293 -4.25 25.77 3.01
CA GLY A 293 -4.78 25.18 1.78
C GLY A 293 -3.85 24.15 1.11
N LEU A 294 -2.62 23.99 1.62
CA LEU A 294 -1.58 23.17 1.00
C LEU A 294 -1.06 22.05 1.91
N ARG A 295 -1.21 22.14 3.25
CA ARG A 295 -0.71 21.13 4.20
C ARG A 295 -1.45 19.79 4.12
N GLY A 296 -0.72 18.70 4.23
CA GLY A 296 -1.25 17.35 4.45
C GLY A 296 -1.16 16.90 5.91
N ALA A 297 -1.53 15.65 6.18
CA ALA A 297 -1.68 15.11 7.53
C ALA A 297 -0.38 15.01 8.33
N HIS A 298 0.79 14.92 7.66
CA HIS A 298 2.08 14.78 8.33
C HIS A 298 2.34 15.85 9.39
N GLU A 299 1.97 17.10 9.08
CA GLU A 299 2.18 18.26 9.96
C GLU A 299 1.41 18.13 11.29
N PHE A 300 0.31 17.39 11.27
CA PHE A 300 -0.61 17.25 12.40
C PHE A 300 -0.48 15.92 13.13
N TRP A 301 0.56 15.12 12.82
CA TRP A 301 0.80 13.85 13.49
C TRP A 301 0.83 14.01 15.01
N ASN A 302 1.59 14.98 15.51
CA ASN A 302 1.77 15.26 16.95
C ASN A 302 0.62 16.04 17.58
N ARG A 303 -0.50 16.24 16.89
CA ARG A 303 -1.67 16.90 17.47
C ARG A 303 -2.38 15.97 18.46
N PRO A 304 -2.80 16.42 19.66
CA PRO A 304 -3.75 15.67 20.50
C PRO A 304 -5.04 15.35 19.74
N ASN A 305 -5.51 14.10 19.78
CA ASN A 305 -6.60 13.59 18.93
C ASN A 305 -6.34 13.92 17.45
N PRO A 306 -5.27 13.39 16.84
CA PRO A 306 -4.76 13.89 15.57
C PRO A 306 -5.77 13.76 14.41
N THR A 307 -6.68 12.79 14.48
CA THR A 307 -7.68 12.47 13.45
C THR A 307 -8.77 13.53 13.30
N GLU A 308 -9.00 14.32 14.35
CA GLU A 308 -10.00 15.40 14.35
C GLU A 308 -9.58 16.61 13.48
N ILE A 309 -8.35 16.61 12.95
CA ILE A 309 -7.80 17.76 12.23
C ILE A 309 -8.65 18.18 11.02
N GLN A 310 -9.22 17.25 10.24
CA GLN A 310 -10.06 17.62 9.11
C GLN A 310 -11.33 18.37 9.55
N GLY A 311 -11.94 17.92 10.65
CA GLY A 311 -13.08 18.60 11.27
C GLY A 311 -12.70 19.99 11.77
N ALA A 312 -11.55 20.09 12.44
CA ALA A 312 -10.99 21.33 12.96
C ALA A 312 -10.71 22.35 11.84
N VAL A 313 -9.99 21.95 10.79
CA VAL A 313 -9.73 22.79 9.59
C VAL A 313 -11.04 23.26 8.95
N SER A 314 -12.05 22.40 8.88
CA SER A 314 -13.38 22.75 8.35
C SER A 314 -14.07 23.82 9.21
N GLU A 315 -13.99 23.71 10.53
CA GLU A 315 -14.55 24.69 11.47
C GLU A 315 -13.80 26.03 11.41
N TYR A 316 -12.47 25.98 11.42
CA TYR A 316 -11.59 27.14 11.51
C TYR A 316 -11.63 28.04 10.28
N TYR A 317 -11.82 27.44 9.11
CA TYR A 317 -11.69 28.13 7.82
C TYR A 317 -12.98 28.15 7.00
N GLY A 318 -14.01 27.37 7.35
CA GLY A 318 -15.30 27.40 6.68
C GLY A 318 -15.19 27.13 5.18
N ASP A 319 -15.65 28.07 4.35
CA ASP A 319 -15.60 27.96 2.89
C ASP A 319 -14.16 27.95 2.32
N ASP A 320 -13.17 28.38 3.11
CA ASP A 320 -11.76 28.37 2.74
C ASP A 320 -11.00 27.14 3.32
N SER A 321 -11.73 26.14 3.85
CA SER A 321 -11.11 24.88 4.28
C SER A 321 -10.59 24.09 3.09
N TRP A 322 -9.73 23.12 3.36
CA TRP A 322 -9.21 22.20 2.36
C TRP A 322 -9.22 20.76 2.90
N TYR A 323 -9.03 19.81 2.00
CA TYR A 323 -8.81 18.42 2.35
C TYR A 323 -7.37 18.24 2.84
N VAL A 324 -7.22 17.84 4.10
CA VAL A 324 -5.91 17.53 4.70
C VAL A 324 -5.54 16.11 4.24
N GLN A 325 -4.75 16.00 3.18
CA GLN A 325 -4.48 14.71 2.56
C GLN A 325 -3.91 13.69 3.57
N GLY A 326 -4.56 12.53 3.68
CA GLY A 326 -4.16 11.41 4.54
C GLY A 326 -4.59 11.52 6.02
N TYR A 327 -5.45 12.47 6.39
CA TYR A 327 -5.79 12.70 7.81
C TYR A 327 -6.45 11.49 8.48
N TRP A 328 -7.23 10.71 7.73
CA TRP A 328 -7.92 9.53 8.24
C TRP A 328 -6.93 8.45 8.69
N ALA A 329 -5.75 8.35 8.08
CA ALA A 329 -4.71 7.40 8.48
C ALA A 329 -3.93 7.84 9.72
N LEU A 330 -4.26 8.98 10.33
CA LEU A 330 -3.85 9.31 11.69
C LEU A 330 -4.60 8.44 12.72
N ASP A 331 -5.63 7.69 12.29
CA ASP A 331 -6.32 6.72 13.14
C ASP A 331 -5.32 5.69 13.67
N GLY A 332 -5.51 5.29 14.94
CA GLY A 332 -4.63 4.33 15.61
C GLY A 332 -3.24 4.83 16.00
N VAL A 333 -2.87 6.11 15.82
CA VAL A 333 -1.57 6.65 16.32
C VAL A 333 -1.48 6.58 17.85
N GLU A 334 -2.55 6.89 18.57
CA GLU A 334 -2.55 6.83 20.04
C GLU A 334 -2.60 5.38 20.54
N LEU A 335 -3.32 4.49 19.84
CA LEU A 335 -3.25 3.05 20.11
C LEU A 335 -1.86 2.48 19.88
N LEU A 336 -1.12 3.01 18.89
CA LEU A 336 0.28 2.68 18.67
C LEU A 336 1.16 3.19 19.80
N ALA A 337 0.90 4.38 20.36
CA ALA A 337 1.57 4.83 21.59
C ALA A 337 1.37 3.83 22.74
N TYR A 338 0.13 3.34 22.94
CA TYR A 338 -0.17 2.34 23.97
C TYR A 338 0.48 0.99 23.69
N HIS A 339 0.54 0.58 22.42
CA HIS A 339 1.31 -0.58 21.99
C HIS A 339 2.80 -0.44 22.37
N LEU A 340 3.38 0.75 22.25
CA LEU A 340 4.77 1.02 22.62
C LEU A 340 4.98 1.27 24.12
N GLY A 341 3.90 1.32 24.90
CA GLY A 341 3.96 1.44 26.36
C GLY A 341 3.79 2.85 26.90
N ALA A 342 3.34 3.81 26.09
CA ALA A 342 2.94 5.12 26.57
C ALA A 342 1.85 5.00 27.65
N GLU A 343 1.89 5.91 28.62
CA GLU A 343 0.87 5.94 29.68
C GLU A 343 -0.50 6.27 29.08
N GLN A 344 -1.49 5.44 29.38
CA GLN A 344 -2.87 5.65 28.93
C GLN A 344 -3.46 6.89 29.61
N ARG A 345 -3.78 7.92 28.82
CA ARG A 345 -4.35 9.17 29.34
C ARG A 345 -5.86 9.30 29.03
N ASP A 346 -6.41 8.46 28.16
CA ASP A 346 -7.75 8.70 27.56
C ASP A 346 -8.91 7.89 28.16
N GLN A 347 -8.82 7.52 29.44
CA GLN A 347 -9.81 6.65 30.07
C GLN A 347 -10.72 7.44 31.02
N SER A 348 -11.77 8.08 30.49
CA SER A 348 -12.89 8.52 31.34
C SER A 348 -13.72 7.30 31.77
N PRO A 349 -13.90 7.02 33.08
CA PRO A 349 -14.70 5.87 33.50
C PRO A 349 -16.16 6.01 33.03
N GLY A 350 -16.58 5.14 32.10
CA GLY A 350 -17.97 5.00 31.68
C GLY A 350 -18.45 5.90 30.54
N ASN A 351 -17.56 6.50 29.73
CA ASN A 351 -17.89 7.12 28.45
C ASN A 351 -16.68 7.02 27.49
N ALA A 352 -16.88 6.47 26.29
CA ALA A 352 -15.90 6.43 25.20
C ALA A 352 -15.73 7.82 24.58
N THR A 353 -15.00 8.72 25.25
CA THR A 353 -14.67 10.02 24.67
C THR A 353 -13.20 10.26 24.83
N ASN A 354 -12.50 10.30 23.69
CA ASN A 354 -11.09 10.65 23.65
C ASN A 354 -10.91 12.08 24.16
N ILE A 355 -10.05 12.29 25.16
CA ILE A 355 -9.82 13.61 25.77
C ILE A 355 -8.52 14.18 25.23
N PRO A 356 -8.39 15.50 25.02
CA PRO A 356 -7.20 16.09 24.41
C PRO A 356 -6.01 16.19 25.37
N THR A 357 -5.85 15.23 26.29
CA THR A 357 -4.71 15.19 27.20
C THR A 357 -3.49 14.71 26.41
N PRO A 358 -2.43 15.52 26.28
CA PRO A 358 -1.32 15.17 25.40
C PRO A 358 -0.55 13.97 25.95
N LEU A 359 -0.17 13.07 25.04
CA LEU A 359 0.76 11.98 25.28
C LEU A 359 2.21 12.51 25.13
N GLY A 360 3.02 12.28 26.17
CA GLY A 360 4.44 12.60 26.20
C GLY A 360 5.31 11.37 25.89
N GLU A 361 6.07 10.90 26.88
CA GLU A 361 6.98 9.74 26.74
C GLU A 361 6.29 8.52 26.12
N GLY A 362 6.91 7.96 25.08
CA GLY A 362 6.38 6.82 24.32
C GLY A 362 5.46 7.18 23.16
N TYR A 363 5.26 8.47 22.86
CA TYR A 363 4.52 8.88 21.67
C TYR A 363 5.27 8.51 20.38
N PRO A 364 4.61 7.91 19.37
CA PRO A 364 5.27 7.48 18.14
C PRO A 364 5.85 8.62 17.31
N ASN A 365 7.12 8.51 16.92
CA ASN A 365 7.77 9.42 15.98
C ASN A 365 7.26 9.17 14.53
N PRO A 366 6.74 10.20 13.81
CA PRO A 366 6.16 10.03 12.47
C PRO A 366 7.16 9.46 11.44
N TYR A 367 8.46 9.70 11.63
CA TYR A 367 9.51 9.26 10.71
C TYR A 367 9.94 7.81 10.92
N ARG A 368 9.40 7.09 11.92
CA ARG A 368 9.63 5.66 12.16
C ARG A 368 8.70 4.73 11.35
N TYR A 369 7.78 5.29 10.56
CA TYR A 369 6.75 4.54 9.82
C TYR A 369 6.70 4.92 8.34
N GLY A 370 6.33 3.95 7.50
CA GLY A 370 6.21 4.09 6.05
C GLY A 370 7.41 3.48 5.31
N TYR A 371 7.84 2.29 5.73
CA TYR A 371 9.01 1.57 5.18
C TYR A 371 8.69 0.10 4.94
N HIS A 372 9.53 -0.54 4.13
CA HIS A 372 9.56 -1.99 4.01
C HIS A 372 10.23 -2.64 5.24
N VAL A 373 9.63 -3.70 5.77
CA VAL A 373 10.00 -4.45 6.97
C VAL A 373 10.44 -5.87 6.56
N ASP A 374 11.74 -6.15 6.63
CA ASP A 374 12.31 -7.45 6.26
C ASP A 374 12.55 -8.33 7.49
N VAL A 375 11.92 -9.51 7.52
CA VAL A 375 12.09 -10.51 8.58
C VAL A 375 13.31 -11.38 8.27
N ARG A 376 14.51 -10.84 8.51
CA ARG A 376 15.82 -11.43 8.10
C ARG A 376 16.15 -12.79 8.68
N GLU A 377 15.70 -13.08 9.90
CA GLU A 377 15.84 -14.39 10.54
C GLU A 377 14.45 -15.03 10.71
N PRO A 378 13.78 -15.43 9.60
CA PRO A 378 12.36 -15.78 9.62
C PRO A 378 12.07 -17.03 10.47
N THR A 379 13.05 -17.92 10.64
CA THR A 379 12.93 -19.15 11.43
C THR A 379 13.43 -19.00 12.88
N ALA A 380 13.93 -17.82 13.28
CA ALA A 380 14.37 -17.59 14.66
C ALA A 380 13.17 -17.50 15.62
N ASP A 381 13.44 -17.58 16.92
CA ASP A 381 12.42 -17.48 17.97
C ASP A 381 12.89 -16.48 19.06
N PRO A 382 12.43 -15.21 19.03
CA PRO A 382 11.57 -14.62 18.00
C PRO A 382 12.33 -14.29 16.69
N PRO A 383 11.62 -14.14 15.54
CA PRO A 383 12.20 -13.59 14.31
C PRO A 383 12.85 -12.22 14.51
N GLN A 384 13.85 -11.90 13.68
CA GLN A 384 14.59 -10.64 13.75
C GLN A 384 14.24 -9.73 12.55
N PRO A 385 13.37 -8.73 12.72
CA PRO A 385 13.04 -7.77 11.68
C PRO A 385 14.06 -6.63 11.56
N ILE A 386 14.08 -5.99 10.40
CA ILE A 386 14.71 -4.68 10.17
C ILE A 386 13.77 -3.81 9.33
N LYS A 387 13.98 -2.49 9.34
CA LYS A 387 13.34 -1.56 8.40
C LYS A 387 14.36 -1.02 7.40
N TYR A 388 13.98 -0.94 6.14
CA TYR A 388 14.79 -0.33 5.08
C TYR A 388 14.58 1.19 5.00
N TRP A 389 15.01 1.91 6.04
CA TRP A 389 15.01 3.36 6.12
C TRP A 389 15.58 4.04 4.86
N VAL A 390 16.64 3.46 4.29
CA VAL A 390 17.32 4.00 3.10
C VAL A 390 16.48 3.94 1.82
N MET A 391 15.41 3.17 1.79
CA MET A 391 14.47 3.12 0.64
C MET A 391 13.45 4.27 0.67
N GLY A 392 13.49 5.11 1.71
CA GLY A 392 12.64 6.29 1.82
C GLY A 392 11.28 5.99 2.44
N ARG A 393 10.69 7.04 3.00
CA ARG A 393 9.38 7.02 3.66
C ARG A 393 8.24 7.38 2.71
N THR A 394 7.23 6.53 2.60
CA THR A 394 5.97 6.81 1.88
C THR A 394 4.84 5.89 2.39
N SER A 395 3.67 5.89 1.76
CA SER A 395 2.70 4.79 1.90
C SER A 395 3.03 3.69 0.90
N TRP A 396 3.91 2.77 1.28
CA TRP A 396 4.31 1.68 0.40
C TRP A 396 3.19 0.64 0.31
N GLU A 397 2.80 0.30 -0.91
CA GLU A 397 1.95 -0.87 -1.16
C GLU A 397 2.82 -2.13 -1.16
N GLY A 398 3.69 -2.25 -2.16
CA GLY A 398 4.58 -3.40 -2.33
C GLY A 398 5.96 -2.97 -2.84
N PRO A 399 7.04 -3.68 -2.44
CA PRO A 399 8.29 -3.67 -3.15
C PRO A 399 8.34 -4.80 -4.20
N ASP A 400 9.26 -4.71 -5.15
CA ASP A 400 9.70 -5.83 -5.98
C ASP A 400 11.23 -5.86 -5.97
N PHE A 401 11.79 -6.83 -5.23
CA PHE A 401 13.23 -7.00 -5.07
C PHE A 401 13.82 -7.83 -6.20
N GLN A 402 14.58 -7.15 -7.06
CA GLN A 402 15.13 -7.76 -8.26
C GLN A 402 16.25 -8.79 -7.98
N ALA A 403 16.42 -9.74 -8.90
CA ALA A 403 17.37 -10.85 -8.75
C ALA A 403 18.85 -10.44 -8.70
N ASP A 404 19.21 -9.22 -9.14
CA ASP A 404 20.55 -8.67 -8.93
C ASP A 404 20.86 -8.39 -7.44
N ARG A 405 19.84 -8.44 -6.60
CA ARG A 405 19.81 -8.12 -5.17
C ARG A 405 20.29 -6.70 -4.92
N ARG A 406 19.99 -5.76 -5.80
CA ARG A 406 20.36 -4.35 -5.63
C ARG A 406 19.23 -3.43 -5.99
N THR A 407 18.56 -3.73 -7.09
CA THR A 407 17.47 -2.93 -7.62
C THR A 407 16.18 -3.34 -6.92
N VAL A 408 15.41 -2.35 -6.49
CA VAL A 408 14.10 -2.53 -5.86
C VAL A 408 13.17 -1.51 -6.50
N TYR A 409 12.04 -1.99 -7.03
CA TYR A 409 10.93 -1.13 -7.41
C TYR A 409 9.95 -1.04 -6.25
N GLY A 410 9.29 0.11 -6.09
CA GLY A 410 8.30 0.29 -5.04
C GLY A 410 7.13 1.12 -5.53
N CYS A 411 5.93 0.70 -5.19
CA CYS A 411 4.69 1.39 -5.48
C CYS A 411 4.17 2.09 -4.23
N SER A 412 3.70 3.33 -4.36
CA SER A 412 3.13 4.09 -3.26
C SER A 412 1.66 4.41 -3.51
N ASP A 413 0.80 3.85 -2.67
CA ASP A 413 -0.65 3.92 -2.84
C ASP A 413 -1.26 5.23 -2.33
N GLY A 414 -2.30 5.71 -3.03
CA GLY A 414 -3.11 6.90 -2.77
C GLY A 414 -2.89 8.05 -3.75
N ASP A 415 -3.68 9.12 -3.61
CA ASP A 415 -3.69 10.24 -4.56
C ASP A 415 -2.33 10.93 -4.74
N SER A 416 -1.82 10.91 -5.98
CA SER A 416 -0.60 11.62 -6.37
C SER A 416 0.63 11.23 -5.54
N LYS A 417 0.99 9.93 -5.45
CA LYS A 417 2.12 9.44 -4.63
C LYS A 417 3.26 8.75 -5.39
N GLY A 418 2.97 8.03 -6.47
CA GLY A 418 3.97 7.60 -7.46
C GLY A 418 4.62 6.23 -7.24
N ILE A 419 5.43 5.83 -8.23
CA ILE A 419 6.36 4.70 -8.15
C ILE A 419 7.78 5.18 -7.87
N TYR A 420 8.63 4.34 -7.31
CA TYR A 420 10.00 4.66 -6.92
C TYR A 420 10.95 3.53 -7.29
N LYS A 421 12.25 3.83 -7.31
CA LYS A 421 13.32 2.85 -7.49
C LYS A 421 14.43 3.09 -6.49
N PHE A 422 14.93 2.03 -5.87
CA PHE A 422 16.13 2.05 -5.06
C PHE A 422 17.21 1.15 -5.70
N VAL A 423 18.47 1.58 -5.64
CA VAL A 423 19.61 0.78 -6.12
C VAL A 423 20.69 0.74 -5.04
N ALA A 424 20.95 -0.45 -4.51
CA ALA A 424 21.98 -0.68 -3.50
C ALA A 424 23.41 -0.65 -4.08
N ASP A 425 24.34 -0.05 -3.34
CA ASP A 425 25.78 0.01 -3.69
C ASP A 425 26.40 -1.41 -3.79
N ASN A 426 26.01 -2.27 -2.85
CA ASN A 426 26.35 -3.69 -2.82
C ASN A 426 25.09 -4.54 -2.67
N ARG A 427 25.21 -5.83 -3.01
CA ARG A 427 24.08 -6.76 -2.94
C ARG A 427 23.45 -6.76 -1.56
N ILE A 428 22.14 -6.59 -1.50
CA ILE A 428 21.33 -6.72 -0.31
C ILE A 428 21.54 -8.13 0.26
N GLY A 429 21.79 -8.20 1.57
CA GLY A 429 22.19 -9.42 2.27
C GLY A 429 23.69 -9.79 2.18
N SER A 430 24.54 -8.98 1.52
CA SER A 430 26.01 -9.18 1.54
C SER A 430 26.72 -8.47 2.70
N TYR A 431 25.99 -7.68 3.48
CA TYR A 431 26.49 -6.92 4.61
C TYR A 431 26.51 -7.78 5.88
N ASP A 432 27.52 -7.61 6.74
CA ASP A 432 27.58 -8.27 8.05
C ASP A 432 26.51 -7.72 9.00
N ASP A 433 26.24 -6.41 8.92
CA ASP A 433 25.16 -5.71 9.61
C ASP A 433 24.22 -5.12 8.55
N PRO A 434 22.92 -5.48 8.54
CA PRO A 434 21.96 -4.92 7.58
C PRO A 434 21.85 -3.39 7.61
N MET A 435 22.19 -2.75 8.73
CA MET A 435 22.21 -1.29 8.84
C MET A 435 23.31 -0.63 8.00
N ASP A 436 24.31 -1.40 7.55
CA ASP A 436 25.36 -0.90 6.65
C ASP A 436 24.93 -0.90 5.17
N LEU A 437 23.73 -1.39 4.85
CA LEU A 437 23.13 -1.26 3.52
C LEU A 437 23.15 0.21 3.10
N SER A 438 23.70 0.47 1.93
CA SER A 438 23.77 1.80 1.31
C SER A 438 23.34 1.73 -0.13
N GLY A 439 22.86 2.85 -0.65
CA GLY A 439 22.42 2.97 -2.02
C GLY A 439 21.77 4.31 -2.31
N THR A 440 21.07 4.34 -3.42
CA THR A 440 20.51 5.56 -4.02
C THR A 440 19.02 5.40 -4.27
N LEU A 441 18.25 6.41 -3.87
CA LEU A 441 16.80 6.49 -4.09
C LEU A 441 16.48 7.35 -5.32
N TYR A 442 15.50 6.93 -6.11
CA TYR A 442 15.10 7.56 -7.36
C TYR A 442 13.57 7.71 -7.45
N ALA A 443 13.14 8.76 -8.16
CA ALA A 443 11.75 8.97 -8.58
C ALA A 443 11.66 9.12 -10.10
N PRO A 444 10.56 8.72 -10.74
CA PRO A 444 10.43 8.74 -12.19
C PRO A 444 10.14 10.15 -12.72
N LYS A 445 10.50 10.38 -13.98
CA LYS A 445 10.07 11.52 -14.80
C LYS A 445 9.54 10.99 -16.12
N VAL A 446 8.28 11.26 -16.44
CA VAL A 446 7.72 10.96 -17.76
C VAL A 446 8.26 11.97 -18.77
N THR A 447 8.93 11.45 -19.80
CA THR A 447 9.67 12.26 -20.79
C THR A 447 8.90 12.46 -22.09
N ASN A 448 7.86 11.66 -22.34
CA ASN A 448 6.98 11.76 -23.50
C ASN A 448 5.59 12.32 -23.17
N SER A 449 5.48 13.22 -22.18
CA SER A 449 4.23 13.82 -21.71
C SER A 449 3.36 14.44 -22.82
N GLU A 450 3.97 15.05 -23.84
CA GLU A 450 3.24 15.56 -25.01
C GLU A 450 2.51 14.46 -25.80
N ALA A 451 3.08 13.25 -25.84
CA ALA A 451 2.47 12.09 -26.49
C ALA A 451 1.41 11.43 -25.59
N ALA A 452 1.58 11.45 -24.28
CA ALA A 452 0.60 10.94 -23.33
C ALA A 452 -0.68 11.80 -23.31
N THR A 453 -0.51 13.13 -23.28
CA THR A 453 -1.61 14.09 -23.06
C THR A 453 -2.81 13.85 -23.99
N LYS A 454 -3.98 13.55 -23.40
CA LYS A 454 -5.29 13.36 -24.06
C LYS A 454 -5.38 12.19 -25.05
N ASN A 455 -4.43 11.25 -25.02
CA ASN A 455 -4.60 9.98 -25.69
C ASN A 455 -5.05 8.91 -24.67
N PRO A 456 -5.75 7.85 -25.11
CA PRO A 456 -6.14 6.78 -24.20
C PRO A 456 -4.92 6.03 -23.66
N PRO A 457 -4.94 5.57 -22.39
CA PRO A 457 -3.89 4.73 -21.82
C PRO A 457 -3.52 3.53 -22.69
N SER A 458 -4.46 2.93 -23.42
CA SER A 458 -4.20 1.75 -24.27
C SER A 458 -3.32 2.00 -25.51
N GLU A 459 -3.09 3.26 -25.91
CA GLU A 459 -2.38 3.63 -27.13
C GLU A 459 -1.00 4.26 -26.91
N VAL A 460 -0.60 4.54 -25.67
CA VAL A 460 0.67 5.22 -25.37
C VAL A 460 1.43 4.46 -24.29
N ASP A 461 2.65 4.09 -24.63
CA ASP A 461 3.62 3.63 -23.64
C ASP A 461 4.22 4.85 -22.94
N LEU A 462 4.39 4.82 -21.61
CA LEU A 462 5.00 5.92 -20.87
C LEU A 462 6.53 5.74 -20.88
N GLU A 463 7.26 6.76 -21.34
CA GLU A 463 8.72 6.75 -21.36
C GLU A 463 9.25 7.47 -20.13
N ILE A 464 10.04 6.78 -19.30
CA ILE A 464 10.51 7.27 -18.01
C ILE A 464 12.03 7.43 -17.93
N GLU A 465 12.46 8.50 -17.27
CA GLU A 465 13.82 8.68 -16.77
C GLU A 465 13.80 8.69 -15.23
N TRP A 466 14.82 8.12 -14.60
CA TRP A 466 14.91 8.08 -13.13
C TRP A 466 15.73 9.25 -12.61
N LEU A 467 15.09 10.16 -11.87
CA LEU A 467 15.71 11.27 -11.17
C LEU A 467 16.27 10.79 -9.84
N GLU A 468 17.57 10.97 -9.63
CA GLU A 468 18.23 10.65 -8.37
C GLU A 468 17.78 11.63 -7.28
N LEU A 469 17.21 11.14 -6.18
CA LEU A 469 16.84 11.94 -5.01
C LEU A 469 18.04 12.11 -4.07
N GLY A 470 18.74 11.02 -3.77
CA GLY A 470 19.92 11.07 -2.92
C GLY A 470 20.46 9.70 -2.54
N SER A 471 21.66 9.70 -1.95
CA SER A 471 22.35 8.49 -1.52
C SER A 471 22.70 8.53 -0.03
N ALA A 472 22.49 7.42 0.68
CA ALA A 472 22.78 7.26 2.11
C ALA A 472 22.96 5.78 2.48
N SER A 473 23.33 5.52 3.74
CA SER A 473 23.17 4.19 4.36
C SER A 473 21.93 4.12 5.26
N ASN A 474 21.44 2.91 5.49
CA ASN A 474 20.33 2.64 6.39
C ASN A 474 20.62 3.17 7.81
N ARG A 475 21.88 3.08 8.25
CA ARG A 475 22.36 3.64 9.52
C ARG A 475 22.35 5.17 9.54
N GLU A 476 22.75 5.82 8.45
CA GLU A 476 22.67 7.29 8.36
C GLU A 476 21.21 7.74 8.49
N VAL A 477 20.29 7.13 7.74
CA VAL A 477 18.87 7.50 7.79
C VAL A 477 18.27 7.23 9.16
N GLU A 478 18.52 6.07 9.76
CA GLU A 478 18.06 5.75 11.12
C GLU A 478 18.54 6.79 12.14
N SER A 479 19.80 7.23 12.03
CA SER A 479 20.34 8.24 12.95
C SER A 479 19.67 9.61 12.80
N TRP A 480 19.20 9.96 11.60
CA TRP A 480 18.41 11.19 11.38
C TRP A 480 17.00 11.05 11.93
N ILE A 481 16.37 9.88 11.76
CA ILE A 481 15.04 9.61 12.34
C ILE A 481 15.09 9.74 13.86
N ALA A 482 16.15 9.22 14.49
CA ALA A 482 16.32 9.24 15.94
C ALA A 482 16.38 10.65 16.55
N GLU A 483 16.68 11.68 15.76
CA GLU A 483 16.64 13.08 16.22
C GLU A 483 15.22 13.54 16.58
N TYR A 484 14.19 12.82 16.13
CA TYR A 484 12.77 13.14 16.33
C TYR A 484 12.06 12.19 17.33
N ASP A 485 12.78 11.25 17.96
CA ASP A 485 12.17 10.24 18.85
C ASP A 485 11.55 10.84 20.12
N ASP A 486 12.02 12.01 20.53
CA ASP A 486 11.50 12.73 21.71
C ASP A 486 10.45 13.79 21.33
N VAL A 487 10.01 13.88 20.07
CA VAL A 487 8.97 14.84 19.62
C VAL A 487 7.58 14.25 19.84
N THR A 488 6.81 14.84 20.75
CA THR A 488 5.54 14.30 21.28
C THR A 488 4.38 15.25 21.06
N GLN A 489 3.19 14.92 21.59
CA GLN A 489 2.05 15.85 21.58
C GLN A 489 2.25 17.04 22.54
N VAL A 490 3.15 16.90 23.51
CA VAL A 490 3.52 18.01 24.40
C VAL A 490 4.32 19.06 23.61
N ASP A 491 5.32 18.65 22.84
CA ASP A 491 6.15 19.54 22.03
C ASP A 491 5.31 20.31 21.00
N TYR A 492 4.37 19.62 20.33
CA TYR A 492 3.43 20.26 19.42
C TYR A 492 2.70 21.45 20.06
N LEU A 493 2.28 21.32 21.33
CA LEU A 493 1.61 22.41 22.03
C LEU A 493 2.58 23.47 22.57
N GLU A 494 3.74 23.09 23.12
CA GLU A 494 4.73 24.05 23.66
C GLU A 494 5.34 24.92 22.56
N THR A 495 5.57 24.36 21.38
CA THR A 495 6.16 25.06 20.23
C THR A 495 5.15 25.99 19.55
N HIS A 496 3.88 25.57 19.44
CA HIS A 496 2.89 26.25 18.60
C HIS A 496 1.82 27.05 19.36
N VAL A 497 1.88 27.13 20.69
CA VAL A 497 0.93 27.92 21.50
C VAL A 497 1.68 28.86 22.45
N GLU A 498 1.40 30.17 22.36
CA GLU A 498 2.13 31.15 23.17
C GLU A 498 1.78 31.01 24.66
N GLY A 499 2.76 30.55 25.45
CA GLY A 499 2.66 30.51 26.91
C GLY A 499 1.90 29.32 27.49
N TRP A 500 1.61 28.31 26.67
CA TRP A 500 1.25 26.98 27.17
C TRP A 500 2.51 26.23 27.65
N SER A 501 2.37 25.36 28.64
CA SER A 501 3.43 24.45 29.08
C SER A 501 2.83 23.15 29.59
N GLU A 502 3.62 22.08 29.62
CA GLU A 502 3.15 20.79 30.13
C GLU A 502 2.47 20.91 31.52
N GLY A 503 1.27 20.35 31.62
CA GLY A 503 0.43 20.39 32.84
C GLY A 503 -0.63 21.50 32.85
N ASP A 504 -0.57 22.45 31.91
CA ASP A 504 -1.68 23.34 31.63
C ASP A 504 -2.83 22.60 30.95
N ALA A 505 -4.06 23.11 31.13
CA ALA A 505 -5.22 22.49 30.53
C ALA A 505 -5.24 22.70 29.00
N VAL A 506 -5.39 21.62 28.24
CA VAL A 506 -5.64 21.68 26.79
C VAL A 506 -7.11 21.99 26.55
N THR A 507 -7.40 23.23 26.15
CA THR A 507 -8.74 23.70 25.78
C THR A 507 -8.90 23.72 24.27
N ALA A 508 -10.15 23.83 23.78
CA ALA A 508 -10.41 24.01 22.35
C ALA A 508 -9.68 25.21 21.74
N SER A 509 -9.49 26.30 22.51
CA SER A 509 -8.72 27.47 22.05
C SER A 509 -7.22 27.22 21.97
N VAL A 510 -6.67 26.37 22.84
CA VAL A 510 -5.25 25.96 22.80
C VAL A 510 -5.00 25.13 21.55
N LEU A 511 -5.87 24.15 21.26
CA LEU A 511 -5.79 23.35 20.04
C LEU A 511 -5.98 24.20 18.78
N GLU A 512 -6.96 25.10 18.76
CA GLU A 512 -7.17 26.00 17.61
C GLU A 512 -5.95 26.89 17.35
N GLU A 513 -5.29 27.40 18.40
CA GLU A 513 -4.06 28.20 18.24
C GLU A 513 -2.93 27.39 17.62
N ALA A 514 -2.65 26.19 18.15
CA ALA A 514 -1.63 25.29 17.61
C ALA A 514 -1.93 24.88 16.16
N ASP A 515 -3.15 24.44 15.88
CA ASP A 515 -3.57 23.96 14.56
C ASP A 515 -3.48 25.07 13.50
N ARG A 516 -3.80 26.32 13.87
CA ARG A 516 -3.65 27.47 12.97
C ARG A 516 -2.20 27.81 12.71
N GLU A 517 -1.36 27.81 13.75
CA GLU A 517 0.08 28.06 13.61
C GLU A 517 0.72 27.00 12.70
N VAL A 518 0.42 25.72 12.90
CA VAL A 518 0.93 24.61 12.07
C VAL A 518 0.36 24.65 10.66
N ALA A 519 -0.93 24.95 10.48
CA ALA A 519 -1.51 25.12 9.16
C ALA A 519 -0.82 26.23 8.35
N GLU A 520 -0.49 27.35 9.01
CA GLU A 520 0.11 28.51 8.33
C GLU A 520 1.62 28.37 8.16
N ASN A 521 2.35 27.90 9.17
CA ASN A 521 3.81 27.96 9.23
C ASN A 521 4.50 26.59 9.27
N GLY A 522 3.72 25.49 9.35
CA GLY A 522 4.25 24.12 9.43
C GLY A 522 4.65 23.75 10.85
N ASN A 523 4.76 22.44 11.10
CA ASN A 523 5.20 21.91 12.38
C ASN A 523 6.71 22.13 12.55
N GLN A 524 7.09 23.05 13.43
CA GLN A 524 8.48 23.47 13.64
C GLN A 524 9.34 22.45 14.38
N ASP A 525 8.74 21.37 14.88
CA ASP A 525 9.43 20.27 15.54
C ASP A 525 9.91 19.19 14.55
N LEU A 526 9.49 19.28 13.27
CA LEU A 526 9.81 18.34 12.19
C LEU A 526 10.74 19.00 11.15
N VAL A 527 11.05 18.30 10.04
CA VAL A 527 11.79 18.91 8.92
C VAL A 527 11.03 20.17 8.46
N THR A 528 11.72 21.28 8.19
CA THR A 528 11.02 22.54 7.82
C THR A 528 10.88 22.72 6.32
N ASP A 529 9.96 23.59 5.90
CA ASP A 529 9.78 23.93 4.48
C ASP A 529 11.05 24.52 3.87
N GLU A 530 11.74 25.39 4.61
CA GLU A 530 13.00 26.00 4.17
C GLU A 530 14.09 24.96 3.92
N GLU A 531 14.13 23.89 4.71
CA GLU A 531 15.10 22.81 4.53
C GLU A 531 14.84 22.05 3.23
N ILE A 532 13.58 21.76 2.91
CA ILE A 532 13.20 21.05 1.67
C ILE A 532 13.49 21.92 0.45
N VAL A 533 13.09 23.19 0.46
CA VAL A 533 13.34 24.11 -0.66
C VAL A 533 14.83 24.40 -0.84
N GLU A 534 15.59 24.53 0.26
CA GLU A 534 17.05 24.69 0.16
C GLU A 534 17.71 23.41 -0.35
N TRP A 535 17.26 22.22 0.07
CA TRP A 535 17.72 20.95 -0.48
C TRP A 535 17.50 20.89 -1.99
N ALA A 536 16.30 21.21 -2.48
CA ALA A 536 15.97 21.18 -3.90
C ALA A 536 16.79 22.20 -4.70
N ARG A 537 17.00 23.41 -4.15
CA ARG A 537 17.88 24.43 -4.75
C ARG A 537 19.33 23.94 -4.86
N GLN A 538 19.82 23.21 -3.86
CA GLN A 538 21.16 22.61 -3.89
C GLN A 538 21.23 21.46 -4.89
N HIS A 539 20.19 20.63 -4.96
CA HIS A 539 20.05 19.54 -5.92
C HIS A 539 20.10 20.07 -7.35
N GLU A 540 19.28 21.06 -7.71
CA GLU A 540 19.26 21.65 -9.05
C GLU A 540 20.59 22.31 -9.41
N SER A 541 21.16 23.12 -8.50
CA SER A 541 22.33 23.94 -8.82
C SER A 541 23.67 23.22 -8.69
N ARG A 542 23.74 22.15 -7.88
CA ARG A 542 24.99 21.44 -7.55
C ARG A 542 24.90 19.94 -7.82
N GLY A 543 23.74 19.36 -8.08
CA GLY A 543 23.52 17.92 -8.24
C GLY A 543 23.36 17.17 -6.91
N PRO A 544 22.79 15.95 -6.94
CA PRO A 544 22.43 15.16 -5.76
C PRO A 544 23.63 14.76 -4.88
N ASP A 545 24.83 14.64 -5.45
CA ASP A 545 26.07 14.33 -4.70
C ASP A 545 26.63 15.49 -3.86
N ARG A 546 26.12 16.71 -4.06
CA ARG A 546 26.68 17.94 -3.46
C ARG A 546 25.63 18.69 -2.67
N ILE A 547 24.98 17.96 -1.78
CA ILE A 547 24.03 18.47 -0.77
C ILE A 547 24.78 18.68 0.55
N ASP A 548 24.43 19.74 1.28
CA ASP A 548 25.00 19.99 2.60
C ASP A 548 24.59 18.86 3.57
N ALA A 549 25.48 18.48 4.49
CA ALA A 549 25.34 17.24 5.27
C ALA A 549 23.98 17.13 5.99
N ASP A 550 23.50 18.22 6.58
CA ASP A 550 22.26 18.24 7.35
C ASP A 550 21.02 18.08 6.44
N LEU A 551 21.09 18.51 5.18
CA LEU A 551 19.98 18.43 4.22
C LEU A 551 19.89 17.07 3.50
N ARG A 552 20.88 16.19 3.66
CA ARG A 552 20.87 14.85 3.02
C ARG A 552 19.70 13.98 3.46
N ARG A 553 19.08 14.29 4.61
CA ARG A 553 17.94 13.53 5.16
C ARG A 553 16.62 13.75 4.41
N VAL A 554 16.46 14.92 3.78
CA VAL A 554 15.21 15.34 3.12
C VAL A 554 14.62 14.26 2.20
N PRO A 555 15.34 13.70 1.21
CA PRO A 555 14.76 12.72 0.29
C PRO A 555 14.40 11.38 0.93
N PHE A 556 14.86 11.08 2.15
CA PHE A 556 14.55 9.83 2.84
C PHE A 556 13.41 9.99 3.85
N LEU A 557 13.31 11.15 4.52
CA LEU A 557 12.26 11.45 5.50
C LEU A 557 10.99 12.04 4.86
N GLU A 558 11.17 12.78 3.77
CA GLU A 558 10.14 13.56 3.06
C GLU A 558 10.11 13.18 1.57
N THR A 559 10.29 11.89 1.27
CA THR A 559 10.51 11.32 -0.09
C THR A 559 9.62 11.94 -1.16
N ARG A 560 8.32 11.94 -0.92
CA ARG A 560 7.32 12.48 -1.85
C ARG A 560 7.46 13.98 -2.05
N ALA A 561 7.62 14.76 -0.97
CA ALA A 561 7.79 16.20 -1.07
C ALA A 561 9.09 16.56 -1.82
N ALA A 562 10.18 15.84 -1.53
CA ALA A 562 11.46 15.97 -2.22
C ALA A 562 11.34 15.66 -3.72
N ALA A 563 10.67 14.56 -4.08
CA ALA A 563 10.46 14.16 -5.47
C ALA A 563 9.66 15.23 -6.25
N LYS A 564 8.57 15.76 -5.68
CA LYS A 564 7.81 16.85 -6.33
C LYS A 564 8.61 18.13 -6.50
N GLU A 565 9.39 18.50 -5.48
CA GLU A 565 10.14 19.76 -5.48
C GLU A 565 11.19 19.80 -6.61
N ILE A 566 11.73 18.65 -7.01
CA ILE A 566 12.63 18.54 -8.17
C ILE A 566 11.90 18.22 -9.49
N GLY A 567 10.56 18.14 -9.47
CA GLY A 567 9.72 17.97 -10.65
C GLY A 567 9.58 16.55 -11.17
N ALA A 568 9.69 15.52 -10.31
CA ALA A 568 9.38 14.14 -10.65
C ALA A 568 7.88 13.95 -11.00
N SER A 569 7.58 12.98 -11.85
CA SER A 569 6.21 12.61 -12.23
C SER A 569 5.66 11.57 -11.25
N ILE A 570 5.18 12.03 -10.10
CA ILE A 570 4.66 11.17 -9.03
C ILE A 570 3.14 11.33 -8.85
N GLU A 571 2.45 11.84 -9.86
CA GLU A 571 0.99 12.00 -9.90
C GLU A 571 0.21 10.69 -10.11
N PHE A 572 0.85 9.53 -10.00
CA PHE A 572 0.14 8.25 -10.06
C PHE A 572 -0.88 8.17 -8.92
N ASN A 573 -2.11 7.81 -9.29
CA ASN A 573 -3.18 7.56 -8.35
C ASN A 573 -3.29 6.05 -8.10
N LYS A 574 -3.28 5.68 -6.83
CA LYS A 574 -3.25 4.29 -6.38
C LYS A 574 -2.25 3.41 -7.13
N ALA A 575 -0.96 3.73 -7.00
CA ALA A 575 0.08 2.82 -7.47
C ALA A 575 0.22 1.71 -6.44
N GLU A 576 -0.32 0.54 -6.77
CA GLU A 576 -0.51 -0.56 -5.83
C GLU A 576 0.47 -1.71 -6.11
N GLY A 577 0.05 -2.78 -6.77
CA GLY A 577 0.88 -3.96 -6.97
C GLY A 577 2.12 -3.71 -7.84
N VAL A 578 3.23 -4.35 -7.48
CA VAL A 578 4.42 -4.48 -8.33
C VAL A 578 5.04 -5.86 -8.12
N ASP A 579 5.35 -6.56 -9.21
CA ASP A 579 6.01 -7.86 -9.11
C ASP A 579 6.72 -8.29 -10.40
N SER A 580 7.68 -9.21 -10.27
CA SER A 580 8.41 -9.84 -11.36
C SER A 580 8.63 -11.33 -11.07
N VAL A 581 8.76 -12.14 -12.13
CA VAL A 581 8.95 -13.59 -11.97
C VAL A 581 10.18 -13.91 -11.11
N GLU A 582 10.13 -14.98 -10.29
CA GLU A 582 11.27 -15.38 -9.45
C GLU A 582 12.56 -15.53 -10.29
N GLY A 583 13.59 -14.75 -9.93
CA GLY A 583 14.88 -14.80 -10.62
C GLY A 583 14.93 -14.00 -11.93
N ALA A 584 13.97 -13.11 -12.18
CA ALA A 584 13.93 -12.20 -13.32
C ALA A 584 15.29 -11.53 -13.59
N GLY A 585 15.64 -11.42 -14.87
CA GLY A 585 16.84 -10.75 -15.34
C GLY A 585 16.58 -9.90 -16.58
N PRO A 586 17.65 -9.37 -17.20
CA PRO A 586 17.51 -8.53 -18.37
C PRO A 586 16.76 -9.24 -19.51
N GLY A 587 15.66 -8.62 -19.97
CA GLY A 587 14.73 -9.15 -20.96
C GLY A 587 13.45 -9.77 -20.39
N ASP A 588 13.41 -10.02 -19.07
CA ASP A 588 12.17 -10.36 -18.35
C ASP A 588 11.41 -9.07 -17.97
N TYR A 589 10.18 -9.21 -17.48
CA TYR A 589 9.30 -8.06 -17.20
C TYR A 589 9.00 -7.90 -15.71
N VAL A 590 8.88 -6.63 -15.31
CA VAL A 590 8.21 -6.20 -14.06
C VAL A 590 6.81 -5.71 -14.42
N TYR A 591 5.81 -6.06 -13.63
CA TYR A 591 4.43 -5.58 -13.78
C TYR A 591 4.11 -4.55 -12.71
N PHE A 592 3.31 -3.53 -13.05
CA PHE A 592 2.85 -2.48 -12.16
C PHE A 592 1.33 -2.32 -12.27
N GLY A 593 0.61 -2.48 -11.17
CA GLY A 593 -0.81 -2.20 -11.03
C GLY A 593 -1.04 -0.74 -10.64
N ILE A 594 -1.80 -0.01 -11.46
CA ILE A 594 -2.32 1.32 -11.15
C ILE A 594 -3.83 1.18 -11.09
N SER A 595 -4.43 1.14 -9.91
CA SER A 595 -5.83 0.76 -9.71
C SER A 595 -6.80 1.78 -10.29
N GLU A 596 -6.40 3.06 -10.30
CA GLU A 596 -7.23 4.14 -10.83
C GLU A 596 -6.43 5.03 -11.77
N PHE A 597 -6.85 5.11 -13.03
CA PHE A 597 -6.27 6.04 -13.99
C PHE A 597 -7.17 7.26 -14.12
N ASN A 598 -7.23 8.05 -13.06
CA ASN A 598 -8.11 9.21 -12.98
C ASN A 598 -7.42 10.38 -12.25
N ASP A 599 -8.19 11.38 -11.82
CA ASP A 599 -7.69 12.54 -11.06
C ASP A 599 -6.42 13.17 -11.66
N ASP A 600 -5.32 13.27 -10.92
CA ASP A 600 -4.10 13.94 -11.38
C ASP A 600 -3.39 13.22 -12.55
N LEU A 601 -3.71 11.95 -12.83
CA LEU A 601 -3.28 11.24 -14.05
C LEU A 601 -4.05 11.69 -15.30
N SER A 602 -5.25 12.24 -15.15
CA SER A 602 -6.19 12.50 -16.26
C SER A 602 -6.65 13.96 -16.39
N ASN A 603 -6.46 14.77 -15.35
CA ASN A 603 -6.86 16.17 -15.32
C ASN A 603 -5.81 17.08 -16.00
N ASP A 604 -5.89 18.39 -15.80
CA ASP A 604 -4.95 19.36 -16.40
C ASP A 604 -3.66 19.58 -15.54
N MET A 605 -3.48 18.83 -14.45
CA MET A 605 -2.32 18.87 -13.53
C MET A 605 -1.28 17.79 -13.90
N GLY A 606 -0.10 17.80 -13.28
CA GLY A 606 0.95 16.78 -13.54
C GLY A 606 1.55 16.79 -14.95
N ASP A 607 2.29 15.74 -15.30
CA ASP A 607 2.91 15.50 -16.61
C ASP A 607 2.10 14.53 -17.49
N ILE A 608 1.40 13.54 -16.92
CA ILE A 608 0.80 12.40 -17.65
C ILE A 608 -0.48 12.79 -18.45
N ARG A 609 -1.54 13.28 -17.78
CA ARG A 609 -2.75 13.90 -18.38
C ARG A 609 -3.42 13.10 -19.51
N MET A 610 -3.52 11.78 -19.39
CA MET A 610 -4.13 10.93 -20.43
C MET A 610 -5.67 10.91 -20.30
N GLU A 611 -6.37 10.23 -21.21
CA GLU A 611 -7.82 10.02 -21.01
C GLU A 611 -8.07 9.21 -19.72
N ARG A 612 -9.16 9.54 -19.01
CA ARG A 612 -9.59 8.85 -17.79
C ARG A 612 -9.92 7.38 -18.10
N VAL A 613 -9.46 6.49 -17.22
CA VAL A 613 -9.83 5.07 -17.12
C VAL A 613 -10.02 4.74 -15.63
N ASP A 614 -11.26 4.84 -15.15
CA ASP A 614 -11.61 4.60 -13.74
C ASP A 614 -11.10 3.25 -13.20
N GLY A 615 -11.20 2.18 -14.01
CA GLY A 615 -10.80 0.83 -13.60
C GLY A 615 -9.31 0.54 -13.63
N GLY A 616 -8.46 1.54 -13.89
CA GLY A 616 -7.01 1.41 -13.78
C GLY A 616 -6.31 0.80 -14.99
N VAL A 617 -5.01 0.55 -14.82
CA VAL A 617 -4.09 0.04 -15.84
C VAL A 617 -3.08 -0.90 -15.19
N VAL A 618 -2.82 -2.05 -15.81
CA VAL A 618 -1.62 -2.85 -15.55
C VAL A 618 -0.60 -2.54 -16.63
N TYR A 619 0.56 -2.04 -16.21
CA TYR A 619 1.73 -1.86 -17.06
C TYR A 619 2.68 -3.06 -16.92
N ARG A 620 3.44 -3.35 -17.98
CA ARG A 620 4.67 -4.15 -17.89
C ARG A 620 5.87 -3.32 -18.33
N ALA A 621 7.04 -3.64 -17.84
CA ALA A 621 8.29 -2.97 -18.16
C ALA A 621 9.42 -3.99 -18.33
N GLU A 622 10.11 -3.97 -19.47
CA GLU A 622 11.23 -4.87 -19.73
C GLU A 622 12.46 -4.44 -18.92
N LEU A 623 13.07 -5.36 -18.19
CA LEU A 623 14.31 -5.13 -17.46
C LEU A 623 15.48 -4.98 -18.44
N GLU A 624 16.15 -3.83 -18.38
CA GLU A 624 17.38 -3.60 -19.12
C GLU A 624 18.59 -4.32 -18.50
N GLN A 625 19.76 -4.22 -19.14
CA GLN A 625 20.99 -4.93 -18.71
C GLN A 625 21.45 -4.59 -17.29
N ASP A 626 21.10 -3.42 -16.79
CA ASP A 626 21.38 -2.94 -15.43
C ASP A 626 20.15 -2.97 -14.53
N TYR A 627 19.14 -3.79 -14.88
CA TYR A 627 17.86 -3.92 -14.18
C TYR A 627 17.02 -2.64 -14.17
N ASN A 628 17.40 -1.62 -14.94
CA ASN A 628 16.61 -0.42 -15.12
C ASN A 628 15.35 -0.69 -15.97
N ILE A 629 14.33 0.14 -15.82
CA ILE A 629 13.19 0.21 -16.73
C ILE A 629 13.07 1.63 -17.30
N THR A 630 12.73 1.73 -18.58
CA THR A 630 12.59 3.01 -19.29
C THR A 630 11.23 3.21 -19.92
N THR A 631 10.42 2.16 -20.02
CA THR A 631 9.15 2.18 -20.73
C THR A 631 8.12 1.36 -19.96
N LEU A 632 6.96 1.96 -19.67
CA LEU A 632 5.79 1.28 -19.12
C LEU A 632 4.80 1.02 -20.26
N GLU A 633 4.68 -0.25 -20.66
CA GLU A 633 3.75 -0.71 -21.70
C GLU A 633 2.41 -1.13 -21.08
N PRO A 634 1.26 -0.53 -21.44
CA PRO A 634 -0.04 -0.91 -20.91
C PRO A 634 -0.48 -2.26 -21.51
N VAL A 635 -0.67 -3.27 -20.65
CA VAL A 635 -1.09 -4.62 -21.06
C VAL A 635 -2.54 -4.93 -20.70
N ILE A 636 -3.06 -4.32 -19.62
CA ILE A 636 -4.47 -4.34 -19.26
C ILE A 636 -4.90 -2.91 -18.99
N VAL A 637 -6.02 -2.49 -19.58
CA VAL A 637 -6.68 -1.22 -19.31
C VAL A 637 -8.10 -1.55 -18.89
N GLY A 638 -8.46 -1.17 -17.66
CA GLY A 638 -9.77 -1.43 -17.06
C GLY A 638 -10.91 -0.66 -17.73
N PRO A 639 -12.15 -0.83 -17.27
CA PRO A 639 -13.28 -0.10 -17.84
C PRO A 639 -13.38 1.32 -17.28
N GLU A 640 -14.03 2.20 -18.03
CA GLU A 640 -14.61 3.42 -17.46
C GLU A 640 -15.85 3.04 -16.66
N PHE A 641 -16.05 3.56 -15.45
CA PHE A 641 -17.13 3.10 -14.56
C PHE A 641 -18.53 3.44 -15.08
N SER A 642 -18.60 4.39 -16.01
CA SER A 642 -19.82 4.75 -16.74
C SER A 642 -20.25 3.75 -17.82
N GLN A 643 -19.40 2.79 -18.21
CA GLN A 643 -19.71 1.77 -19.21
C GLN A 643 -20.80 0.80 -18.72
N PRO A 644 -21.55 0.14 -19.61
CA PRO A 644 -22.61 -0.78 -19.19
C PRO A 644 -22.05 -2.09 -18.59
N ALA A 645 -22.86 -2.77 -17.79
CA ALA A 645 -22.50 -4.01 -17.11
C ALA A 645 -21.93 -5.09 -18.05
N GLU A 646 -22.43 -5.20 -19.29
CA GLU A 646 -21.92 -6.21 -20.23
C GLU A 646 -20.46 -6.01 -20.64
N VAL A 647 -19.91 -4.81 -20.39
CA VAL A 647 -18.49 -4.48 -20.57
C VAL A 647 -17.74 -4.60 -19.24
N ALA A 648 -18.29 -4.04 -18.16
CA ALA A 648 -17.66 -4.00 -16.85
C ALA A 648 -17.60 -5.35 -16.11
N ASP A 649 -18.51 -6.27 -16.42
CA ASP A 649 -18.58 -7.58 -15.75
C ASP A 649 -17.32 -8.40 -15.98
N ASP A 650 -16.76 -8.43 -17.19
CA ASP A 650 -15.61 -9.28 -17.54
C ASP A 650 -14.28 -8.52 -17.64
N ALA A 651 -14.24 -7.25 -17.25
CA ALA A 651 -13.02 -6.44 -17.25
C ALA A 651 -12.42 -6.36 -15.84
N LEU A 652 -11.09 -6.41 -15.75
CA LEU A 652 -10.36 -6.07 -14.53
C LEU A 652 -10.64 -4.60 -14.17
N ARG A 653 -10.93 -4.33 -12.90
CA ARG A 653 -11.10 -2.97 -12.35
C ARG A 653 -10.33 -2.85 -11.05
N ASN A 654 -9.82 -1.66 -10.73
CA ASN A 654 -9.14 -1.38 -9.46
C ASN A 654 -8.17 -2.51 -9.10
N VAL A 655 -7.24 -2.79 -10.03
CA VAL A 655 -6.21 -3.78 -9.76
C VAL A 655 -5.34 -3.30 -8.61
N ASP A 656 -5.29 -4.12 -7.58
CA ASP A 656 -4.45 -3.91 -6.42
C ASP A 656 -3.22 -4.79 -6.58
N ASN A 657 -3.27 -6.03 -6.09
CA ASN A 657 -2.10 -6.88 -6.16
C ASN A 657 -1.90 -7.42 -7.60
N VAL A 658 -0.63 -7.41 -8.04
CA VAL A 658 -0.16 -8.18 -9.19
C VAL A 658 0.89 -9.16 -8.70
N TYR A 659 0.80 -10.41 -9.15
CA TYR A 659 1.76 -11.47 -8.79
C TYR A 659 2.13 -12.30 -10.01
N VAL A 660 3.42 -12.38 -10.33
CA VAL A 660 3.95 -13.06 -11.51
C VAL A 660 4.39 -14.47 -11.12
N MET A 661 3.66 -15.47 -11.61
CA MET A 661 3.97 -16.87 -11.35
C MET A 661 5.24 -17.31 -12.11
N ASP A 662 5.84 -18.42 -11.69
CA ASP A 662 7.04 -19.02 -12.31
C ASP A 662 6.91 -19.28 -13.83
N ASP A 663 5.70 -19.47 -14.33
CA ASP A 663 5.43 -19.69 -15.75
C ASP A 663 5.14 -18.41 -16.54
N GLY A 664 5.19 -17.25 -15.88
CA GLY A 664 5.03 -15.92 -16.46
C GLY A 664 3.59 -15.42 -16.57
N ARG A 665 2.57 -16.23 -16.21
CA ARG A 665 1.21 -15.69 -16.04
C ARG A 665 1.16 -14.79 -14.80
N VAL A 666 0.24 -13.83 -14.81
CA VAL A 666 0.11 -12.82 -13.77
C VAL A 666 -1.25 -12.95 -13.10
N LEU A 667 -1.28 -13.12 -11.78
CA LEU A 667 -2.48 -12.96 -10.98
C LEU A 667 -2.76 -11.47 -10.81
N CYS A 668 -3.99 -11.05 -11.06
CA CYS A 668 -4.46 -9.68 -10.83
C CYS A 668 -5.66 -9.73 -9.90
N LEU A 669 -5.53 -9.14 -8.71
CA LEU A 669 -6.57 -9.13 -7.70
C LEU A 669 -7.17 -7.73 -7.64
N GLU A 670 -8.48 -7.67 -7.45
CA GLU A 670 -9.21 -6.40 -7.35
C GLU A 670 -9.40 -6.00 -5.89
N ASP A 671 -9.19 -4.70 -5.63
CA ASP A 671 -9.74 -3.96 -4.49
C ASP A 671 -10.63 -2.84 -5.05
N GLY A 672 -11.94 -3.11 -5.16
CA GLY A 672 -12.83 -2.23 -5.90
C GLY A 672 -14.16 -1.93 -5.21
N PHE A 673 -14.37 -0.67 -4.85
CA PHE A 673 -15.67 -0.19 -4.38
C PHE A 673 -16.79 -0.35 -5.43
N ALA A 674 -18.06 -0.35 -4.98
CA ALA A 674 -19.24 -0.51 -5.83
C ALA A 674 -19.58 0.74 -6.69
N GLU A 675 -18.57 1.33 -7.34
CA GLU A 675 -18.67 2.58 -8.12
C GLU A 675 -18.86 2.35 -9.62
N SER A 676 -18.56 1.14 -10.11
CA SER A 676 -18.80 0.75 -11.49
C SER A 676 -20.24 0.27 -11.73
N ASN A 677 -20.69 0.30 -12.99
CA ASN A 677 -21.95 -0.31 -13.40
C ASN A 677 -21.90 -1.85 -13.48
N ARG A 678 -20.88 -2.51 -12.91
CA ARG A 678 -20.80 -3.98 -12.83
C ARG A 678 -22.07 -4.55 -12.18
N SER A 679 -22.57 -5.68 -12.69
CA SER A 679 -23.84 -6.26 -12.27
C SER A 679 -23.79 -6.97 -10.91
N TYR A 680 -22.59 -7.12 -10.35
CA TYR A 680 -22.32 -7.75 -9.07
C TYR A 680 -21.26 -6.92 -8.30
N PRO A 681 -21.30 -6.94 -6.96
CA PRO A 681 -20.46 -6.09 -6.11
C PRO A 681 -19.12 -6.72 -5.70
N ASN A 682 -18.91 -8.01 -6.01
CA ASN A 682 -17.75 -8.76 -5.55
C ASN A 682 -16.49 -8.39 -6.32
N ASP A 683 -15.39 -8.36 -5.59
CA ASP A 683 -14.07 -8.37 -6.18
C ASP A 683 -13.69 -9.76 -6.67
N CYS A 684 -12.76 -9.77 -7.62
CA CYS A 684 -12.42 -10.95 -8.38
C CYS A 684 -10.91 -11.13 -8.43
N VAL A 685 -10.51 -12.40 -8.57
CA VAL A 685 -9.15 -12.76 -8.92
C VAL A 685 -9.13 -13.17 -10.39
N TYR A 686 -8.23 -12.58 -11.16
CA TYR A 686 -8.01 -12.91 -12.57
C TYR A 686 -6.63 -13.50 -12.78
N VAL A 687 -6.52 -14.35 -13.79
CA VAL A 687 -5.25 -14.82 -14.32
C VAL A 687 -5.06 -14.21 -15.71
N PHE A 688 -4.01 -13.42 -15.86
CA PHE A 688 -3.57 -12.82 -17.11
C PHE A 688 -2.46 -13.66 -17.74
N GLU A 689 -2.68 -14.09 -18.98
CA GLU A 689 -1.69 -14.77 -19.83
C GLU A 689 -1.24 -13.78 -20.93
N PRO A 690 -0.04 -13.19 -20.80
CA PRO A 690 0.60 -12.37 -21.84
C PRO A 690 0.60 -13.02 -23.24
N GLU A 691 0.51 -12.21 -24.32
CA GLU A 691 0.48 -12.72 -25.70
C GLU A 691 1.78 -13.39 -26.17
N ASP A 692 2.89 -13.10 -25.49
CA ASP A 692 4.24 -13.56 -25.83
C ASP A 692 4.71 -14.80 -25.06
N LEU A 693 3.83 -15.39 -24.23
CA LEU A 693 4.05 -16.68 -23.55
C LEU A 693 4.01 -17.91 -24.47
#